data_AF-A0A421JGC8-F1
#
_entry.id   AF-A0A421JGC8-F1
#
_cell.length_a   1.000
_cell.length_b   1.000
_cell.length_c   1.000
_cell.angle_alpha   90.00
_cell.angle_beta   90.00
_cell.angle_gamma   90.00
#
_symmetry.space_group_name_H-M   'P 1'
#
loop_
_entity.id
_entity.type
_entity.pdbx_description
1 polymer ?
#
loop_
_entity_poly.entity_id
_entity_poly.type
_entity_poly.pdbx_seq_one_letter_code
_entity_poly.pdbx_strand_id
1 'polypeptide(L)'
;MSEHRPKPIKVFGRSHYACTRCKISKIKCSGERPACSNCKTVNRGSECIYFTKDRKVVVMESDLDRLYARVNQVEMLLKQAKKDTPDPSNTIDAIKHSRDGAIQKRDPLTGSSSYSHETDSFGENFLIPDYQSENLPPSHFDYMQHHMPPQQYTLSLIDTVYRTYSSEFYLMDMPVLINIVDTCYRFYAELDTARRQNSPTLPQPPPQGSLCYLFIIMAFGEQLLHIVPTNVAPNDIAHTVPGMHNYLLASSLFPLNHEIVDLQFIQSALLLALYLANLNRYNTVYNYFAVAVRSAIANGYHRQQERPAGLNPEEYKAYRIREEKTKLLWWTVFVIDVGWAAKMNMPVHLDYTDTDVDLPCENIYDIGDPFDRVILENNVHLAKYVAKYIRLIYGPNIRTFSLNYINTDKFNQSLLIKNITGCLNELLTNFEELILEQYRNANLIQKAGRVVANLFLRYQQLLVLITRPLLSLVFNSNSSSIIENPKQVETAISKGIEAASATTELLLKLYEYGRLFLSGFFDSQHLFSAVLIHIMAAFTGRRFEMLDAGIALLNFMASQGNVNAQNCMNKLFVVNQILTKMDEVDFRLNLEAQIQHYVTVKEINTFADLPYYNPFSSSVSKCYQNEDRKSPEMNLFDAEGELASPSMKNLGENTQELICDVIKAKST
;
A
#
# COMPACT_ATOMS: atom_id res chain seq x y z
N MET A 1 71.85 27.72 10.75
CA MET A 1 71.28 28.08 12.07
C MET A 1 69.99 28.84 11.84
N SER A 2 68.89 28.25 12.29
CA SER A 2 67.56 28.82 12.35
C SER A 2 67.45 29.82 13.50
N GLU A 3 66.88 31.00 13.25
CA GLU A 3 66.33 31.84 14.32
C GLU A 3 64.83 31.94 14.14
N HIS A 4 64.13 31.26 15.05
CA HIS A 4 62.68 31.28 15.22
C HIS A 4 62.23 32.70 15.59
N ARG A 5 61.63 33.43 14.64
CA ARG A 5 60.79 34.58 14.96
C ARG A 5 59.46 34.10 15.56
N PRO A 6 59.09 34.52 16.78
CA PRO A 6 57.78 34.19 17.35
C PRO A 6 56.67 34.86 16.52
N LYS A 7 55.67 34.08 16.13
CA LYS A 7 54.49 34.57 15.40
C LYS A 7 53.66 35.51 16.29
N PRO A 8 53.12 36.62 15.77
CA PRO A 8 52.34 37.56 16.56
C PRO A 8 51.06 36.93 17.08
N ILE A 9 50.75 37.20 18.35
CA ILE A 9 49.48 36.82 19.00
C ILE A 9 48.35 37.56 18.28
N LYS A 10 47.45 36.82 17.65
CA LYS A 10 46.21 37.36 17.05
C LYS A 10 45.33 37.89 18.17
N VAL A 11 45.39 39.19 18.42
CA VAL A 11 44.43 39.89 19.30
C VAL A 11 43.12 40.04 18.52
N PHE A 12 42.16 39.15 18.78
CA PHE A 12 40.80 39.32 18.27
C PHE A 12 40.14 40.51 18.98
N GLY A 13 39.89 41.57 18.20
CA GLY A 13 39.24 42.80 18.65
C GLY A 13 37.84 42.59 19.25
N ARG A 14 37.38 43.63 19.92
CA ARG A 14 36.21 43.72 20.81
C ARG A 14 34.89 43.17 20.23
N SER A 15 34.62 41.86 20.31
CA SER A 15 33.24 41.31 20.32
C SER A 15 33.12 39.86 20.76
N HIS A 16 34.12 39.28 21.45
CA HIS A 16 34.02 37.88 21.87
C HIS A 16 33.38 37.75 23.25
N TYR A 17 32.48 36.78 23.41
CA TYR A 17 31.84 36.48 24.68
C TYR A 17 32.87 35.83 25.62
N ALA A 18 32.93 36.22 26.89
CA ALA A 18 33.81 35.57 27.85
C ALA A 18 33.40 34.10 28.06
N CYS A 19 34.38 33.19 28.20
CA CYS A 19 34.11 31.79 28.54
C CYS A 19 33.44 31.67 29.92
N THR A 20 32.75 30.56 30.17
CA THR A 20 31.95 30.33 31.38
C THR A 20 32.77 30.55 32.65
N ARG A 21 34.00 30.02 32.70
CA ARG A 21 34.89 30.19 33.85
C ARG A 21 35.29 31.65 34.06
N CYS A 22 35.83 32.34 33.05
CA CYS A 22 36.25 33.74 33.19
C CYS A 22 35.07 34.65 33.55
N LYS A 23 33.86 34.32 33.07
CA LYS A 23 32.62 35.02 33.42
C LYS A 23 32.23 34.82 34.89
N ILE A 24 32.26 33.59 35.41
CA ILE A 24 31.99 33.29 36.82
C ILE A 24 33.04 33.93 37.73
N SER A 25 34.32 33.82 37.36
CA SER A 25 35.43 34.42 38.10
C SER A 25 35.56 35.94 37.91
N LYS A 26 34.68 36.57 37.12
CA LYS A 26 34.66 38.02 36.82
C LYS A 26 36.01 38.59 36.36
N ILE A 27 36.77 37.81 35.59
CA ILE A 27 38.06 38.22 35.02
C ILE A 27 37.97 38.36 33.50
N LYS A 28 38.85 39.18 32.92
CA LYS A 28 38.86 39.44 31.47
C LYS A 28 39.24 38.16 30.71
N CYS A 29 38.40 37.76 29.76
CA CYS A 29 38.68 36.63 28.87
C CYS A 29 39.43 37.11 27.63
N SER A 30 40.36 36.31 27.13
CA SER A 30 41.12 36.60 25.91
C SER A 30 40.49 36.01 24.64
N GLY A 31 39.49 35.14 24.76
CA GLY A 31 38.68 34.70 23.62
C GLY A 31 39.29 33.62 22.74
N GLU A 32 40.52 33.20 23.03
CA GLU A 32 41.20 32.15 22.26
C GLU A 32 40.48 30.80 22.41
N ARG A 33 40.44 30.02 21.32
CA ARG A 33 39.95 28.64 21.29
C ARG A 33 41.12 27.68 21.01
N PRO A 34 41.15 26.46 21.57
CA PRO A 34 40.10 25.81 22.37
C PRO A 34 39.98 26.29 23.83
N ALA A 35 40.96 27.03 24.36
CA ALA A 35 40.90 27.63 25.70
C ALA A 35 41.53 29.02 25.72
N CYS A 36 40.97 29.94 26.51
CA CYS A 36 41.51 31.29 26.66
C CYS A 36 42.80 31.30 27.49
N SER A 37 43.64 32.31 27.30
CA SER A 37 44.90 32.49 28.03
C SER A 37 44.74 32.31 29.54
N ASN A 38 43.78 33.00 30.18
CA ASN A 38 43.55 32.89 31.63
C ASN A 38 43.16 31.48 32.10
N CYS A 39 42.50 30.69 31.26
CA CYS A 39 42.16 29.30 31.58
C CYS A 39 43.34 28.35 31.32
N LYS A 40 44.23 28.67 30.37
CA LYS A 40 45.50 27.97 30.17
C LYS A 40 46.46 28.21 31.35
N THR A 41 46.62 29.44 31.82
CA THR A 41 47.59 29.79 32.88
C THR A 41 47.30 29.11 34.22
N VAL A 42 46.04 28.78 34.48
CA VAL A 42 45.58 28.11 35.70
C VAL A 42 45.42 26.59 35.52
N ASN A 43 45.98 26.00 34.46
CA ASN A 43 45.89 24.58 34.10
C ASN A 43 44.47 24.01 34.07
N ARG A 44 43.47 24.83 33.73
CA ARG A 44 42.08 24.41 33.55
C ARG A 44 41.57 24.74 32.15
N GLY A 45 42.36 24.36 31.15
CA GLY A 45 42.02 24.58 29.74
C GLY A 45 40.78 23.78 29.30
N SER A 46 40.60 22.57 29.84
CA SER A 46 39.46 21.68 29.57
C SER A 46 38.12 22.23 30.08
N GLU A 47 38.14 23.09 31.11
CA GLU A 47 36.94 23.74 31.68
C GLU A 47 36.59 25.07 30.97
N CYS A 48 37.32 25.44 29.91
CA CYS A 48 37.15 26.71 29.19
C CYS A 48 36.06 26.63 28.10
N ILE A 49 34.79 26.54 28.53
CA ILE A 49 33.65 26.37 27.63
C ILE A 49 33.03 27.73 27.26
N TYR A 50 32.70 27.93 25.98
CA TYR A 50 31.94 29.09 25.49
C TYR A 50 30.52 28.65 25.11
N PHE A 51 29.49 29.31 25.66
CA PHE A 51 28.10 29.02 25.29
C PHE A 51 27.79 29.40 23.84
N THR A 52 27.10 28.53 23.11
CA THR A 52 26.37 28.86 21.86
C THR A 52 24.96 29.33 22.23
N LYS A 53 24.55 30.53 21.81
CA LYS A 53 23.17 31.00 22.02
C LYS A 53 22.21 30.35 21.03
N ASP A 54 21.04 29.93 21.51
CA ASP A 54 19.83 29.85 20.70
C ASP A 54 19.49 31.24 20.14
N ARG A 55 19.16 31.31 18.85
CA ARG A 55 18.83 32.56 18.16
C ARG A 55 17.52 33.12 18.73
N LYS A 56 17.59 34.24 19.45
CA LYS A 56 16.44 35.13 19.62
C LYS A 56 16.30 35.99 18.36
N VAL A 57 15.19 35.84 17.66
CA VAL A 57 14.78 36.77 16.59
C VAL A 57 14.39 38.09 17.28
N VAL A 58 15.14 39.15 17.00
CA VAL A 58 14.82 40.50 17.46
C VAL A 58 14.16 41.21 16.28
N VAL A 59 12.88 41.55 16.43
CA VAL A 59 12.16 42.40 15.49
C VAL A 59 12.43 43.85 15.88
N MET A 60 12.92 44.66 14.95
CA MET A 60 13.22 46.07 15.19
C MET A 60 11.93 46.88 15.17
N GLU A 61 11.79 47.84 16.08
CA GLU A 61 10.61 48.72 16.17
C GLU A 61 10.36 49.46 14.84
N SER A 62 11.43 49.82 14.12
CA SER A 62 11.35 50.40 12.77
C SER A 62 10.68 49.49 11.73
N ASP A 63 10.83 48.17 11.85
CA ASP A 63 10.20 47.22 10.94
C ASP A 63 8.72 47.04 11.29
N LEU A 64 8.38 47.13 12.57
CA LEU A 64 7.00 47.13 13.05
C LEU A 64 6.26 48.39 12.60
N ASP A 65 6.89 49.56 12.74
CA ASP A 65 6.35 50.84 12.28
C ASP A 65 6.16 50.87 10.77
N ARG A 66 7.10 50.31 10.02
CA ARG A 66 6.99 50.17 8.56
C ARG A 66 5.83 49.26 8.17
N LEU A 67 5.60 48.17 8.91
CA LEU A 67 4.47 47.27 8.70
C LEU A 67 3.13 47.97 9.03
N TYR A 68 3.06 48.71 10.13
CA TYR A 68 1.87 49.51 10.48
C TYR A 68 1.57 50.59 9.44
N ALA A 69 2.59 51.28 8.93
CA ALA A 69 2.42 52.25 7.85
C ALA A 69 1.88 51.60 6.57
N ARG A 70 2.35 50.39 6.23
CA ARG A 70 1.89 49.62 5.08
C ARG A 70 0.44 49.17 5.23
N VAL A 71 0.06 48.70 6.41
CA VAL A 71 -1.33 48.30 6.72
C VAL A 71 -2.26 49.49 6.62
N ASN A 72 -1.92 50.63 7.22
CA ASN A 72 -2.71 51.85 7.12
C ASN A 72 -2.87 52.33 5.66
N GLN A 73 -1.80 52.25 4.87
CA GLN A 73 -1.85 52.60 3.44
C GLN A 73 -2.82 51.69 2.67
N VAL A 74 -2.77 50.38 2.91
CA VAL A 74 -3.68 49.40 2.27
C VAL A 74 -5.12 49.62 2.73
N GLU A 75 -5.34 49.89 4.02
CA GLU A 75 -6.68 50.17 4.53
C GLU A 75 -7.28 51.46 3.97
N MET A 76 -6.47 52.50 3.77
CA MET A 76 -6.91 53.74 3.11
C MET A 76 -7.29 53.49 1.65
N LEU A 77 -6.48 52.70 0.92
CA LEU A 77 -6.76 52.30 -0.46
C LEU A 77 -8.05 51.46 -0.56
N LEU A 78 -8.28 50.55 0.38
CA LEU A 78 -9.51 49.75 0.46
C LEU A 78 -10.75 50.61 0.82
N LYS A 79 -10.58 51.64 1.67
CA LYS A 79 -11.67 52.59 1.99
C LYS A 79 -12.00 53.52 0.81
N GLN A 80 -11.01 53.90 0.00
CA GLN A 80 -11.24 54.64 -1.24
C GLN A 80 -11.92 53.75 -2.28
N ALA A 81 -11.46 52.50 -2.45
CA ALA A 81 -12.09 51.53 -3.35
C ALA A 81 -13.55 51.20 -2.97
N LYS A 82 -13.92 51.30 -1.68
CA LYS A 82 -15.30 51.14 -1.21
C LYS A 82 -16.22 52.35 -1.44
N LYS A 83 -15.67 53.55 -1.67
CA LYS A 83 -16.47 54.77 -1.94
C LYS A 83 -16.84 54.92 -3.42
N ASP A 84 -16.11 54.26 -4.32
CA ASP A 84 -16.32 54.33 -5.78
C ASP A 84 -17.25 53.23 -6.34
N THR A 85 -17.95 52.49 -5.47
CA THR A 85 -18.92 51.45 -5.88
C THR A 85 -20.34 51.77 -5.40
N PRO A 86 -21.35 51.86 -6.29
CA PRO A 86 -22.75 51.99 -5.90
C PRO A 86 -23.26 50.76 -5.12
N ASP A 87 -24.28 51.02 -4.29
CA ASP A 87 -24.93 50.18 -3.27
C ASP A 87 -25.16 48.70 -3.65
N PRO A 88 -24.85 47.71 -2.77
CA PRO A 88 -24.97 46.29 -3.06
C PRO A 88 -26.27 45.71 -2.49
N SER A 89 -27.38 45.85 -3.23
CA SER A 89 -28.60 45.08 -2.94
C SER A 89 -28.99 44.09 -4.04
N ASN A 90 -28.27 44.07 -5.18
CA ASN A 90 -28.55 43.13 -6.28
C ASN A 90 -27.41 42.12 -6.56
N THR A 91 -26.39 42.04 -5.70
CA THR A 91 -25.16 41.25 -5.98
C THR A 91 -25.06 39.93 -5.22
N ILE A 92 -26.02 39.58 -4.34
CA ILE A 92 -26.04 38.25 -3.70
C ILE A 92 -26.52 37.18 -4.69
N ASP A 93 -27.38 37.53 -5.64
CA ASP A 93 -27.82 36.59 -6.68
C ASP A 93 -26.75 36.41 -7.78
N ALA A 94 -25.94 37.43 -8.06
CA ALA A 94 -24.87 37.35 -9.06
C ALA A 94 -23.62 36.59 -8.58
N ILE A 95 -23.32 36.61 -7.27
CA ILE A 95 -22.13 35.90 -6.73
C ILE A 95 -22.37 34.38 -6.60
N LYS A 96 -23.63 33.92 -6.52
CA LYS A 96 -23.94 32.49 -6.63
C LYS A 96 -23.64 31.93 -8.03
N HIS A 97 -23.75 32.75 -9.08
CA HIS A 97 -23.52 32.31 -10.46
C HIS A 97 -22.07 32.45 -10.96
N SER A 98 -21.15 33.05 -10.21
CA SER A 98 -19.77 33.29 -10.67
C SER A 98 -18.72 32.31 -10.10
N ARG A 99 -19.08 31.49 -9.10
CA ARG A 99 -18.18 30.43 -8.58
C ARG A 99 -18.09 29.18 -9.47
N ASP A 100 -18.94 29.08 -10.50
CA ASP A 100 -18.92 27.97 -11.47
C ASP A 100 -17.92 28.19 -12.63
N GLY A 101 -17.21 29.31 -12.69
CA GLY A 101 -16.33 29.65 -13.83
C GLY A 101 -14.89 29.12 -13.80
N ALA A 102 -14.43 28.47 -12.71
CA ALA A 102 -13.02 28.04 -12.57
C ALA A 102 -12.85 26.54 -12.24
N ILE A 103 -13.94 25.80 -12.09
CA ILE A 103 -13.94 24.34 -12.08
C ILE A 103 -14.74 23.97 -13.32
N GLN A 104 -14.13 23.32 -14.31
CA GLN A 104 -14.93 22.58 -15.29
C GLN A 104 -15.66 21.47 -14.51
N LYS A 105 -16.83 21.78 -13.95
CA LYS A 105 -17.78 20.77 -13.53
C LYS A 105 -18.17 20.06 -14.82
N ARG A 106 -17.64 18.86 -15.04
CA ARG A 106 -18.32 17.93 -15.93
C ARG A 106 -19.64 17.62 -15.23
N ASP A 107 -20.76 18.03 -15.82
CA ASP A 107 -22.05 17.47 -15.42
C ASP A 107 -21.90 15.93 -15.48
N PRO A 108 -22.34 15.18 -14.45
CA PRO A 108 -22.35 13.75 -14.54
C PRO A 108 -23.21 13.38 -15.74
N LEU A 109 -22.60 12.85 -16.79
CA LEU A 109 -23.33 12.16 -17.85
C LEU A 109 -23.92 10.91 -17.19
N THR A 110 -25.10 11.08 -16.59
CA THR A 110 -25.89 10.01 -16.02
C THR A 110 -26.35 9.13 -17.17
N GLY A 111 -25.77 7.94 -17.27
CA GLY A 111 -26.32 6.88 -18.12
C GLY A 111 -27.78 6.61 -17.75
N SER A 112 -28.60 6.51 -18.80
CA SER A 112 -30.02 6.12 -18.81
C SER A 112 -31.04 7.14 -18.28
N SER A 113 -31.41 8.10 -19.14
CA SER A 113 -32.83 8.44 -19.30
C SER A 113 -33.18 8.52 -20.79
N SER A 114 -34.05 7.62 -21.22
CA SER A 114 -34.82 7.75 -22.44
C SER A 114 -35.82 8.89 -22.24
N TYR A 115 -35.43 10.13 -22.55
CA TYR A 115 -36.35 11.25 -22.69
C TYR A 115 -36.02 12.01 -23.98
N SER A 116 -36.92 11.86 -24.95
CA SER A 116 -37.04 12.72 -26.10
C SER A 116 -37.34 14.15 -25.64
N HIS A 117 -36.37 15.06 -25.75
CA HIS A 117 -36.66 16.48 -25.90
C HIS A 117 -35.59 17.17 -26.74
N GLU A 118 -36.05 17.74 -27.85
CA GLU A 118 -35.34 18.65 -28.74
C GLU A 118 -34.92 19.91 -27.97
N THR A 119 -33.62 20.14 -27.77
CA THR A 119 -33.07 21.47 -27.49
C THR A 119 -31.62 21.62 -27.97
N ASP A 120 -31.45 22.48 -28.98
CA ASP A 120 -30.29 23.26 -29.41
C ASP A 120 -28.89 22.59 -29.59
N SER A 121 -28.72 22.18 -30.85
CA SER A 121 -27.50 21.84 -31.58
C SER A 121 -26.43 22.96 -31.60
N PHE A 122 -25.63 23.11 -30.52
CA PHE A 122 -24.35 23.86 -30.61
C PHE A 122 -23.17 23.26 -29.83
N GLY A 123 -23.26 22.03 -29.31
CA GLY A 123 -22.17 21.38 -28.56
C GLY A 123 -21.89 19.90 -28.88
N GLU A 124 -22.85 19.15 -29.41
CA GLU A 124 -22.72 17.69 -29.62
C GLU A 124 -21.88 17.30 -30.85
N ASN A 125 -21.63 18.22 -31.79
CA ASN A 125 -20.96 17.92 -33.05
C ASN A 125 -19.42 17.77 -32.98
N PHE A 126 -18.80 18.02 -31.82
CA PHE A 126 -17.34 17.88 -31.62
C PHE A 126 -16.93 16.70 -30.74
N LEU A 127 -17.88 16.05 -30.05
CA LEU A 127 -17.61 14.79 -29.36
C LEU A 127 -17.60 13.71 -30.42
N ILE A 128 -16.49 12.96 -30.52
CA ILE A 128 -16.51 11.73 -31.32
C ILE A 128 -17.61 10.87 -30.69
N PRO A 129 -18.66 10.48 -31.42
CA PRO A 129 -19.70 9.65 -30.82
C PRO A 129 -19.03 8.41 -30.23
N ASP A 130 -19.23 8.13 -28.94
CA ASP A 130 -18.80 6.89 -28.27
C ASP A 130 -19.17 5.65 -29.12
N TYR A 131 -20.21 5.79 -29.95
CA TYR A 131 -20.71 4.87 -30.97
C TYR A 131 -19.66 4.31 -31.94
N GLN A 132 -18.55 5.01 -32.23
CA GLN A 132 -17.51 4.45 -33.10
C GLN A 132 -16.70 3.34 -32.42
N SER A 133 -16.68 3.30 -31.09
CA SER A 133 -16.02 2.23 -30.33
C SER A 133 -16.87 0.97 -30.19
N GLU A 134 -18.20 1.07 -30.23
CA GLU A 134 -19.14 -0.05 -30.00
C GLU A 134 -19.37 -0.97 -31.21
N ASN A 135 -18.98 -0.57 -32.42
CA ASN A 135 -19.18 -1.36 -33.63
C ASN A 135 -18.10 -2.44 -33.80
N LEU A 136 -18.10 -3.42 -32.89
CA LEU A 136 -17.28 -4.62 -33.02
C LEU A 136 -17.64 -5.36 -34.33
N PRO A 137 -16.64 -5.81 -35.13
CA PRO A 137 -16.93 -6.58 -36.33
C PRO A 137 -17.72 -7.86 -36.00
N PRO A 138 -18.66 -8.31 -36.86
CA PRO A 138 -19.44 -9.53 -36.62
C PRO A 138 -18.58 -10.77 -36.27
N SER A 139 -17.40 -10.87 -36.86
CA SER A 139 -16.43 -11.94 -36.60
C SER A 139 -15.93 -12.01 -35.15
N HIS A 140 -15.98 -10.89 -34.41
CA HIS A 140 -15.61 -10.87 -32.99
C HIS A 140 -16.66 -11.56 -32.14
N PHE A 141 -17.95 -11.33 -32.44
CA PHE A 141 -19.05 -12.02 -31.75
C PHE A 141 -19.03 -13.53 -32.05
N ASP A 142 -18.68 -13.94 -33.27
CA ASP A 142 -18.49 -15.36 -33.60
C ASP A 142 -17.38 -16.00 -32.78
N TYR A 143 -16.23 -15.32 -32.72
CA TYR A 143 -15.11 -15.78 -31.94
C TYR A 143 -15.47 -15.89 -30.45
N MET A 144 -16.10 -14.86 -29.89
CA MET A 144 -16.52 -14.84 -28.49
C MET A 144 -17.55 -15.93 -28.18
N GLN A 145 -18.49 -16.20 -29.09
CA GLN A 145 -19.46 -17.28 -28.95
C GLN A 145 -18.77 -18.65 -28.78
N HIS A 146 -17.74 -18.92 -29.58
CA HIS A 146 -16.97 -20.17 -29.47
C HIS A 146 -16.21 -20.32 -28.14
N HIS A 147 -15.97 -19.22 -27.45
CA HIS A 147 -15.23 -19.18 -26.18
C HIS A 147 -16.13 -19.01 -24.96
N MET A 148 -17.45 -18.88 -25.14
CA MET A 148 -18.40 -18.87 -24.04
C MET A 148 -18.61 -20.29 -23.48
N PRO A 149 -18.30 -20.55 -22.21
CA PRO A 149 -18.54 -21.86 -21.60
C PRO A 149 -20.03 -22.05 -21.26
N PRO A 150 -20.44 -23.16 -20.64
CA PRO A 150 -21.81 -23.28 -20.12
C PRO A 150 -22.11 -22.24 -19.03
N GLN A 151 -23.34 -21.71 -19.00
CA GLN A 151 -23.76 -20.66 -18.06
C GLN A 151 -23.49 -21.02 -16.58
N GLN A 152 -23.74 -22.27 -16.19
CA GLN A 152 -23.47 -22.75 -14.82
C GLN A 152 -21.98 -22.65 -14.46
N TYR A 153 -21.10 -22.92 -15.41
CA TYR A 153 -19.65 -22.81 -15.20
C TYR A 153 -19.25 -21.33 -15.07
N THR A 154 -19.74 -20.43 -15.92
CA THR A 154 -19.52 -18.97 -15.74
C THR A 154 -19.97 -18.49 -14.36
N LEU A 155 -21.14 -18.90 -13.89
CA LEU A 155 -21.63 -18.54 -12.56
C LEU A 155 -20.73 -19.08 -11.44
N SER A 156 -20.14 -20.26 -11.61
CA SER A 156 -19.17 -20.82 -10.64
C SER A 156 -17.85 -20.04 -10.58
N LEU A 157 -17.37 -19.55 -11.74
CA LEU A 157 -16.20 -18.68 -11.80
C LEU A 157 -16.47 -17.33 -11.10
N ILE A 158 -17.65 -16.75 -11.35
CA ILE A 158 -18.11 -15.52 -10.70
C ILE A 158 -18.18 -15.71 -9.17
N ASP A 159 -18.80 -16.78 -8.67
CA ASP A 159 -18.86 -17.08 -7.23
C ASP A 159 -17.46 -17.21 -6.62
N THR A 160 -16.52 -17.81 -7.36
CA THR A 160 -15.13 -17.96 -6.92
C THR A 160 -14.42 -16.60 -6.77
N VAL A 161 -14.56 -15.72 -7.76
CA VAL A 161 -13.99 -14.36 -7.71
C VAL A 161 -14.64 -13.56 -6.58
N TYR A 162 -15.97 -13.68 -6.43
CA TYR A 162 -16.72 -12.96 -5.40
C TYR A 162 -16.19 -13.30 -4.01
N ARG A 163 -16.08 -14.58 -3.69
CA ARG A 163 -15.68 -15.02 -2.34
C ARG A 163 -14.21 -14.78 -2.00
N THR A 164 -13.36 -14.53 -3.00
CA THR A 164 -11.92 -14.41 -2.80
C THR A 164 -11.45 -12.96 -2.81
N TYR A 165 -11.90 -12.18 -3.81
CA TYR A 165 -11.50 -10.79 -4.00
C TYR A 165 -12.66 -9.83 -3.77
N SER A 166 -13.83 -10.10 -4.37
CA SER A 166 -14.91 -9.10 -4.38
C SER A 166 -15.75 -9.04 -3.10
N SER A 167 -15.49 -9.91 -2.13
CA SER A 167 -16.02 -9.83 -0.77
C SER A 167 -15.12 -8.99 0.14
N GLU A 168 -13.90 -8.69 -0.31
CA GLU A 168 -12.98 -7.77 0.36
C GLU A 168 -13.01 -6.37 -0.27
N PHE A 169 -13.22 -6.33 -1.58
CA PHE A 169 -13.15 -5.14 -2.41
C PHE A 169 -14.40 -5.04 -3.28
N TYR A 170 -14.95 -3.86 -3.49
CA TYR A 170 -16.15 -3.64 -4.30
C TYR A 170 -15.85 -3.73 -5.81
N LEU A 171 -15.28 -4.85 -6.25
CA LEU A 171 -14.92 -5.13 -7.64
C LEU A 171 -16.10 -5.67 -8.45
N MET A 172 -17.11 -6.23 -7.77
CA MET A 172 -18.26 -6.84 -8.42
C MET A 172 -19.61 -6.44 -7.84
N ASP A 173 -20.48 -5.95 -8.71
CA ASP A 173 -21.91 -5.75 -8.47
C ASP A 173 -22.69 -7.00 -8.92
N MET A 174 -23.05 -7.85 -7.95
CA MET A 174 -23.65 -9.16 -8.22
C MET A 174 -24.98 -9.09 -8.99
N PRO A 175 -25.97 -8.25 -8.59
CA PRO A 175 -27.20 -8.07 -9.37
C PRO A 175 -26.95 -7.66 -10.82
N VAL A 176 -26.04 -6.70 -11.06
CA VAL A 176 -25.70 -6.23 -12.40
C VAL A 176 -25.03 -7.35 -13.20
N LEU A 177 -24.09 -8.07 -12.59
CA LEU A 177 -23.35 -9.14 -13.26
C LEU A 177 -24.24 -10.32 -13.66
N ILE A 178 -25.20 -10.71 -12.81
CA ILE A 178 -26.18 -11.76 -13.14
C ILE A 178 -27.00 -11.34 -14.37
N ASN A 179 -27.42 -10.06 -14.44
CA ASN A 179 -28.14 -9.55 -15.61
C ASN A 179 -27.26 -9.53 -16.87
N ILE A 180 -25.98 -9.13 -16.75
CA ILE A 180 -25.02 -9.19 -17.86
C ILE A 180 -24.88 -10.62 -18.38
N VAL A 181 -24.73 -11.60 -17.47
CA VAL A 181 -24.66 -13.02 -17.83
C VAL A 181 -25.93 -13.43 -18.59
N ASP A 182 -27.12 -13.20 -18.03
CA ASP A 182 -28.38 -13.57 -18.69
C ASP A 182 -28.51 -12.95 -20.08
N THR A 183 -28.23 -11.65 -20.19
CA THR A 183 -28.28 -10.90 -21.46
C THR A 183 -27.31 -11.48 -22.49
N CYS A 184 -26.08 -11.79 -22.09
CA CYS A 184 -25.07 -12.35 -23.00
C CYS A 184 -25.46 -13.75 -23.49
N TYR A 185 -25.90 -14.64 -22.60
CA TYR A 185 -26.28 -16.00 -22.99
C TYR A 185 -27.55 -16.03 -23.84
N ARG A 186 -28.52 -15.18 -23.53
CA ARG A 186 -29.73 -14.99 -24.35
C ARG A 186 -29.40 -14.44 -25.73
N PHE A 187 -28.52 -13.44 -25.82
CA PHE A 187 -28.05 -12.91 -27.10
C PHE A 187 -27.46 -13.99 -28.00
N TYR A 188 -26.54 -14.82 -27.50
CA TYR A 188 -25.95 -15.89 -28.32
C TYR A 188 -26.96 -16.96 -28.73
N ALA A 189 -27.93 -17.29 -27.87
CA ALA A 189 -29.01 -18.23 -28.21
C ALA A 189 -29.95 -17.67 -29.30
N GLU A 190 -30.28 -16.38 -29.22
CA GLU A 190 -31.08 -15.67 -30.23
C GLU A 190 -30.30 -15.54 -31.55
N LEU A 191 -28.99 -15.26 -31.48
CA LEU A 191 -28.11 -15.14 -32.64
C LEU A 191 -28.04 -16.47 -33.43
N ASP A 192 -27.87 -17.59 -32.72
CA ASP A 192 -27.91 -18.93 -33.33
C ASP A 192 -29.26 -19.23 -33.99
N THR A 193 -30.35 -18.83 -33.33
CA THR A 193 -31.71 -19.04 -33.84
C THR A 193 -31.94 -18.21 -35.10
N ALA A 194 -31.57 -16.93 -35.08
CA ALA A 194 -31.66 -16.02 -36.21
C ALA A 194 -30.86 -16.53 -37.42
N ARG A 195 -29.66 -17.07 -37.19
CA ARG A 195 -28.82 -17.68 -38.23
C ARG A 195 -29.45 -18.93 -38.85
N ARG A 196 -29.98 -19.84 -38.03
CA ARG A 196 -30.68 -21.05 -38.52
C ARG A 196 -31.93 -20.70 -39.33
N GLN A 197 -32.59 -19.59 -39.00
CA GLN A 197 -33.81 -19.13 -39.65
C GLN A 197 -33.56 -18.15 -40.82
N ASN A 198 -32.30 -17.82 -41.13
CA ASN A 198 -31.93 -16.77 -42.10
C ASN A 198 -32.70 -15.45 -41.87
N SER A 199 -32.86 -15.05 -40.60
CA SER A 199 -33.56 -13.83 -40.22
C SER A 199 -32.85 -12.59 -40.77
N PRO A 200 -33.58 -11.62 -41.36
CA PRO A 200 -32.99 -10.39 -41.87
C PRO A 200 -32.54 -9.42 -40.76
N THR A 201 -33.04 -9.62 -39.53
CA THR A 201 -32.68 -8.83 -38.34
C THR A 201 -31.90 -9.69 -37.35
N LEU A 202 -30.68 -9.25 -37.03
CA LEU A 202 -29.86 -9.84 -35.97
C LEU A 202 -30.21 -9.22 -34.61
N PRO A 203 -30.09 -9.98 -33.50
CA PRO A 203 -30.29 -9.43 -32.16
C PRO A 203 -29.25 -8.35 -31.87
N GLN A 204 -29.59 -7.41 -30.98
CA GLN A 204 -28.65 -6.37 -30.57
C GLN A 204 -27.57 -6.96 -29.66
N PRO A 205 -26.28 -6.70 -29.92
CA PRO A 205 -25.20 -7.22 -29.09
C PRO A 205 -25.19 -6.55 -27.71
N PRO A 206 -24.71 -7.25 -26.67
CA PRO A 206 -24.48 -6.65 -25.37
C PRO A 206 -23.39 -5.56 -25.44
N PRO A 207 -23.43 -4.53 -24.58
CA PRO A 207 -22.43 -3.47 -24.57
C PRO A 207 -21.01 -4.00 -24.42
N GLN A 208 -20.06 -3.41 -25.15
CA GLN A 208 -18.65 -3.80 -25.13
C GLN A 208 -18.06 -3.79 -23.70
N GLY A 209 -18.38 -2.75 -22.91
CA GLY A 209 -17.92 -2.64 -21.52
C GLY A 209 -18.39 -3.81 -20.65
N SER A 210 -19.66 -4.24 -20.81
CA SER A 210 -20.22 -5.38 -20.08
C SER A 210 -19.58 -6.71 -20.50
N LEU A 211 -19.24 -6.86 -21.79
CA LEU A 211 -18.47 -8.01 -22.27
C LEU A 211 -17.05 -8.01 -21.69
N CYS A 212 -16.33 -6.89 -21.76
CA CYS A 212 -15.01 -6.73 -21.12
C CYS A 212 -15.05 -7.18 -19.66
N TYR A 213 -16.03 -6.67 -18.91
CA TYR A 213 -16.23 -6.95 -17.51
C TYR A 213 -16.51 -8.44 -17.24
N LEU A 214 -17.37 -9.08 -18.02
CA LEU A 214 -17.64 -10.52 -17.91
C LEU A 214 -16.40 -11.37 -18.21
N PHE A 215 -15.69 -11.09 -19.31
CA PHE A 215 -14.52 -11.87 -19.70
C PHE A 215 -13.36 -11.74 -18.71
N ILE A 216 -13.11 -10.56 -18.13
CA ILE A 216 -12.06 -10.43 -17.13
C ILE A 216 -12.40 -11.18 -15.83
N ILE A 217 -13.67 -11.21 -15.43
CA ILE A 217 -14.11 -11.99 -14.27
C ILE A 217 -13.93 -13.49 -14.53
N MET A 218 -14.29 -13.98 -15.73
CA MET A 218 -14.03 -15.37 -16.10
C MET A 218 -12.54 -15.71 -16.10
N ALA A 219 -11.69 -14.84 -16.68
CA ALA A 219 -10.25 -15.01 -16.67
C ALA A 219 -9.69 -15.12 -15.25
N PHE A 220 -10.16 -14.25 -14.35
CA PHE A 220 -9.72 -14.23 -12.96
C PHE A 220 -10.25 -15.44 -12.18
N GLY A 221 -11.47 -15.89 -12.45
CA GLY A 221 -12.02 -17.13 -11.88
C GLY A 221 -11.23 -18.36 -12.27
N GLU A 222 -10.85 -18.50 -13.55
CA GLU A 222 -10.01 -19.59 -14.04
C GLU A 222 -8.62 -19.57 -13.39
N GLN A 223 -8.06 -18.37 -13.18
CA GLN A 223 -6.80 -18.20 -12.47
C GLN A 223 -6.88 -18.57 -10.99
N LEU A 224 -7.96 -18.22 -10.31
CA LEU A 224 -8.19 -18.56 -8.90
C LEU A 224 -8.36 -20.07 -8.68
N LEU A 225 -9.06 -20.75 -9.58
CA LEU A 225 -9.23 -22.21 -9.54
C LEU A 225 -8.02 -22.97 -10.10
N HIS A 226 -7.01 -22.27 -10.61
CA HIS A 226 -5.84 -22.84 -11.27
C HIS A 226 -6.23 -23.83 -12.39
N ILE A 227 -7.19 -23.44 -13.22
CA ILE A 227 -7.69 -24.27 -14.32
C ILE A 227 -6.69 -24.20 -15.48
N VAL A 228 -6.09 -25.34 -15.80
CA VAL A 228 -5.15 -25.48 -16.91
C VAL A 228 -5.87 -26.09 -18.12
N PRO A 229 -5.70 -25.56 -19.35
CA PRO A 229 -6.40 -26.08 -20.52
C PRO A 229 -6.03 -27.54 -20.81
N THR A 230 -7.03 -28.40 -21.03
CA THR A 230 -6.87 -29.85 -21.24
C THR A 230 -6.30 -30.24 -22.61
N ASN A 231 -6.35 -29.33 -23.59
CA ASN A 231 -5.99 -29.60 -25.00
C ASN A 231 -4.58 -29.13 -25.39
N VAL A 232 -3.71 -28.90 -24.41
CA VAL A 232 -2.38 -28.36 -24.63
C VAL A 232 -1.37 -29.51 -24.51
N ALA A 233 -0.44 -29.60 -25.46
CA ALA A 233 0.59 -30.63 -25.43
C ALA A 233 1.36 -30.55 -24.09
N PRO A 234 1.76 -31.68 -23.46
CA PRO A 234 2.35 -31.69 -22.12
C PRO A 234 3.52 -30.72 -21.90
N ASN A 235 4.28 -30.43 -22.96
CA ASN A 235 5.40 -29.49 -22.94
C ASN A 235 4.97 -28.01 -22.96
N ASP A 236 3.77 -27.70 -23.45
CA ASP A 236 3.21 -26.36 -23.52
C ASP A 236 2.33 -26.02 -22.30
N ILE A 237 1.85 -27.04 -21.56
CA ILE A 237 1.04 -26.89 -20.34
C ILE A 237 1.77 -26.02 -19.30
N ALA A 238 3.09 -26.22 -19.15
CA ALA A 238 3.94 -25.44 -18.24
C ALA A 238 4.05 -23.94 -18.60
N HIS A 239 3.66 -23.57 -19.83
CA HIS A 239 3.64 -22.20 -20.33
C HIS A 239 2.23 -21.62 -20.48
N THR A 240 1.18 -22.41 -20.23
CA THR A 240 -0.19 -21.92 -20.28
C THR A 240 -0.61 -21.25 -19.00
N VAL A 241 -1.01 -19.99 -19.13
CA VAL A 241 -1.50 -19.19 -18.01
C VAL A 241 -3.02 -19.36 -17.91
N PRO A 242 -3.55 -19.82 -16.76
CA PRO A 242 -4.99 -19.91 -16.53
C PRO A 242 -5.73 -18.60 -16.84
N GLY A 243 -6.84 -18.68 -17.58
CA GLY A 243 -7.63 -17.49 -17.93
C GLY A 243 -7.05 -16.58 -19.02
N MET A 244 -5.88 -16.89 -19.59
CA MET A 244 -5.19 -15.98 -20.52
C MET A 244 -6.04 -15.63 -21.74
N HIS A 245 -6.76 -16.60 -22.29
CA HIS A 245 -7.62 -16.36 -23.44
C HIS A 245 -8.72 -15.34 -23.14
N ASN A 246 -9.44 -15.56 -22.04
CA ASN A 246 -10.48 -14.65 -21.56
C ASN A 246 -9.91 -13.27 -21.21
N TYR A 247 -8.69 -13.21 -20.68
CA TYR A 247 -7.99 -11.96 -20.42
C TYR A 247 -7.68 -11.18 -21.70
N LEU A 248 -7.15 -11.83 -22.74
CA LEU A 248 -6.84 -11.17 -24.01
C LEU A 248 -8.10 -10.61 -24.67
N LEU A 249 -9.21 -11.36 -24.61
CA LEU A 249 -10.52 -10.88 -25.03
C LEU A 249 -10.95 -9.64 -24.24
N ALA A 250 -10.96 -9.72 -22.91
CA ALA A 250 -11.33 -8.59 -22.06
C ALA A 250 -10.45 -7.35 -22.31
N SER A 251 -9.13 -7.54 -22.42
CA SER A 251 -8.19 -6.45 -22.70
C SER A 251 -8.43 -5.81 -24.06
N SER A 252 -8.84 -6.58 -25.08
CA SER A 252 -9.20 -6.03 -26.39
C SER A 252 -10.53 -5.25 -26.39
N LEU A 253 -11.42 -5.61 -25.45
CA LEU A 253 -12.73 -4.99 -25.28
C LEU A 253 -12.69 -3.80 -24.31
N PHE A 254 -11.61 -3.56 -23.58
CA PHE A 254 -11.54 -2.47 -22.60
C PHE A 254 -11.58 -1.10 -23.31
N PRO A 255 -12.64 -0.29 -23.11
CA PRO A 255 -12.87 0.89 -23.94
C PRO A 255 -12.12 2.11 -23.39
N LEU A 256 -10.77 2.10 -23.45
CA LEU A 256 -9.93 3.15 -22.84
C LEU A 256 -10.29 4.58 -23.28
N ASN A 257 -10.78 4.74 -24.50
CA ASN A 257 -11.15 6.03 -25.08
C ASN A 257 -12.59 6.46 -24.75
N HIS A 258 -13.31 5.70 -23.92
CA HIS A 258 -14.69 6.01 -23.55
C HIS A 258 -14.76 7.30 -22.74
N GLU A 259 -15.59 8.24 -23.18
CA GLU A 259 -15.69 9.54 -22.50
C GLU A 259 -16.57 9.47 -21.24
N ILE A 260 -17.59 8.63 -21.25
CA ILE A 260 -18.53 8.42 -20.13
C ILE A 260 -18.03 7.30 -19.23
N VAL A 261 -17.18 7.63 -18.26
CA VAL A 261 -16.64 6.61 -17.36
C VAL A 261 -17.66 6.23 -16.27
N ASP A 262 -18.15 4.99 -16.33
CA ASP A 262 -19.06 4.41 -15.35
C ASP A 262 -18.35 3.54 -14.30
N LEU A 263 -19.11 2.96 -13.36
CA LEU A 263 -18.57 2.06 -12.34
C LEU A 263 -17.91 0.81 -12.97
N GLN A 264 -18.52 0.24 -14.02
CA GLN A 264 -18.05 -0.99 -14.66
C GLN A 264 -16.69 -0.77 -15.33
N PHE A 265 -16.45 0.41 -15.93
CA PHE A 265 -15.15 0.77 -16.49
C PHE A 265 -14.05 0.75 -15.43
N ILE A 266 -14.28 1.39 -14.28
CA ILE A 266 -13.30 1.45 -13.18
C ILE A 266 -13.08 0.05 -12.58
N GLN A 267 -14.16 -0.72 -12.37
CA GLN A 267 -14.08 -2.11 -11.90
C GLN A 267 -13.31 -3.01 -12.87
N SER A 268 -13.55 -2.87 -14.17
CA SER A 268 -12.82 -3.61 -15.22
C SER A 268 -11.34 -3.27 -15.23
N ALA A 269 -10.98 -1.98 -15.11
CA ALA A 269 -9.58 -1.56 -15.02
C ALA A 269 -8.86 -2.18 -13.80
N LEU A 270 -9.51 -2.19 -12.64
CA LEU A 270 -8.97 -2.84 -11.43
C LEU A 270 -8.79 -4.35 -11.62
N LEU A 271 -9.78 -5.04 -12.19
CA LEU A 271 -9.72 -6.49 -12.43
C LEU A 271 -8.63 -6.86 -13.45
N LEU A 272 -8.49 -6.09 -14.54
CA LEU A 272 -7.41 -6.25 -15.53
C LEU A 272 -6.03 -6.12 -14.88
N ALA A 273 -5.87 -5.12 -14.01
CA ALA A 273 -4.64 -4.91 -13.26
C ALA A 273 -4.35 -6.05 -12.28
N LEU A 274 -5.34 -6.50 -11.49
CA LEU A 274 -5.17 -7.57 -10.51
C LEU A 274 -4.82 -8.91 -11.17
N TYR A 275 -5.42 -9.24 -12.31
CA TYR A 275 -5.06 -10.42 -13.08
C TYR A 275 -3.59 -10.37 -13.52
N LEU A 276 -3.14 -9.22 -14.05
CA LEU A 276 -1.76 -9.02 -14.50
C LEU A 276 -0.72 -8.95 -13.39
N ALA A 277 -1.11 -8.55 -12.17
CA ALA A 277 -0.23 -8.56 -11.00
C ALA A 277 0.26 -10.00 -10.72
N ASN A 278 -0.61 -10.99 -10.89
CA ASN A 278 -0.29 -12.41 -10.75
C ASN A 278 0.68 -12.91 -11.84
N LEU A 279 0.81 -12.17 -12.95
CA LEU A 279 1.68 -12.50 -14.09
C LEU A 279 2.95 -11.65 -14.16
N ASN A 280 3.28 -10.90 -13.10
CA ASN A 280 4.47 -10.06 -13.03
C ASN A 280 4.53 -9.02 -14.17
N ARG A 281 3.38 -8.47 -14.59
CA ARG A 281 3.29 -7.41 -15.62
C ARG A 281 3.15 -6.02 -14.98
N TYR A 282 4.01 -5.71 -14.02
CA TYR A 282 3.82 -4.59 -13.10
C TYR A 282 3.70 -3.20 -13.76
N ASN A 283 4.39 -2.96 -14.87
CA ASN A 283 4.24 -1.69 -15.61
C ASN A 283 2.80 -1.53 -16.14
N THR A 284 2.23 -2.60 -16.70
CA THR A 284 0.85 -2.60 -17.19
C THR A 284 -0.16 -2.54 -16.04
N VAL A 285 0.13 -3.22 -14.92
CA VAL A 285 -0.66 -3.10 -13.68
C VAL A 285 -0.74 -1.65 -13.22
N TYR A 286 0.41 -0.96 -13.16
CA TYR A 286 0.47 0.44 -12.77
C TYR A 286 -0.34 1.34 -13.70
N ASN A 287 -0.30 1.10 -15.01
CA ASN A 287 -1.11 1.85 -15.97
C ASN A 287 -2.61 1.67 -15.73
N TYR A 288 -3.09 0.43 -15.55
CA TYR A 288 -4.50 0.17 -15.30
C TYR A 288 -4.98 0.71 -13.95
N PHE A 289 -4.19 0.57 -12.88
CA PHE A 289 -4.49 1.21 -11.60
C PHE A 289 -4.55 2.74 -11.73
N ALA A 290 -3.63 3.35 -12.48
CA ALA A 290 -3.68 4.78 -12.74
C ALA A 290 -4.92 5.20 -13.56
N VAL A 291 -5.40 4.36 -14.48
CA VAL A 291 -6.68 4.59 -15.18
C VAL A 291 -7.84 4.55 -14.18
N ALA A 292 -7.91 3.54 -13.32
CA ALA A 292 -8.95 3.41 -12.30
C ALA A 292 -8.97 4.60 -11.32
N VAL A 293 -7.81 4.93 -10.73
CA VAL A 293 -7.66 6.04 -9.77
C VAL A 293 -8.06 7.37 -10.39
N ARG A 294 -7.50 7.71 -11.56
CA ARG A 294 -7.77 9.00 -12.21
C ARG A 294 -9.21 9.11 -12.69
N SER A 295 -9.81 8.00 -13.13
CA SER A 295 -11.22 7.96 -13.52
C SER A 295 -12.16 8.16 -12.34
N ALA A 296 -11.88 7.53 -11.19
CA ALA A 296 -12.65 7.74 -9.97
C ALA A 296 -12.53 9.20 -9.48
N ILE A 297 -11.33 9.78 -9.52
CA ILE A 297 -11.10 11.19 -9.17
C ILE A 297 -11.84 12.12 -10.13
N ALA A 298 -11.74 11.88 -11.44
CA ALA A 298 -12.40 12.70 -12.47
C ALA A 298 -13.93 12.68 -12.35
N ASN A 299 -14.51 11.58 -11.87
CA ASN A 299 -15.94 11.47 -11.56
C ASN A 299 -16.32 12.01 -10.17
N GLY A 300 -15.34 12.54 -9.41
CA GLY A 300 -15.59 13.08 -8.08
C GLY A 300 -15.91 12.04 -7.01
N TYR A 301 -15.57 10.75 -7.20
CA TYR A 301 -15.89 9.70 -6.22
C TYR A 301 -15.17 9.86 -4.89
N HIS A 302 -14.12 10.69 -4.85
CA HIS A 302 -13.35 11.07 -3.66
C HIS A 302 -13.97 12.26 -2.89
N ARG A 303 -15.12 12.76 -3.36
CA ARG A 303 -15.83 13.91 -2.78
C ARG A 303 -17.25 13.54 -2.37
N GLN A 304 -17.73 14.11 -1.27
CA GLN A 304 -19.16 14.14 -0.96
C GLN A 304 -19.89 14.95 -2.02
N GLN A 305 -20.84 14.31 -2.70
CA GLN A 305 -21.64 14.97 -3.73
C GLN A 305 -22.82 15.69 -3.07
N GLU A 306 -23.08 16.93 -3.49
CA GLU A 306 -24.29 17.63 -3.06
C GLU A 306 -25.52 16.93 -3.62
N ARG A 307 -26.45 16.58 -2.73
CA ARG A 307 -27.72 15.96 -3.12
C ARG A 307 -28.46 16.87 -4.10
N PRO A 308 -28.88 16.36 -5.28
CA PRO A 308 -29.73 17.12 -6.19
C PRO A 308 -31.08 17.47 -5.55
N ALA A 309 -31.50 18.72 -5.71
CA ALA A 309 -32.80 19.20 -5.22
C ALA A 309 -33.94 18.71 -6.14
N GLY A 310 -35.12 18.44 -5.56
CA GLY A 310 -36.32 18.15 -6.33
C GLY A 310 -36.47 16.72 -6.87
N LEU A 311 -35.61 15.78 -6.48
CA LEU A 311 -35.73 14.37 -6.89
C LEU A 311 -37.03 13.74 -6.38
N ASN A 312 -37.72 13.03 -7.27
CA ASN A 312 -38.86 12.20 -6.88
C ASN A 312 -38.38 10.97 -6.04
N PRO A 313 -39.28 10.21 -5.38
CA PRO A 313 -38.87 9.10 -4.52
C PRO A 313 -38.06 7.99 -5.22
N GLU A 314 -38.34 7.70 -6.50
CA GLU A 314 -37.63 6.67 -7.27
C GLU A 314 -36.25 7.15 -7.70
N GLU A 315 -36.15 8.38 -8.20
CA GLU A 315 -34.90 9.05 -8.54
C GLU A 315 -34.00 9.20 -7.30
N TYR A 316 -34.59 9.54 -6.15
CA TYR A 316 -33.86 9.60 -4.89
C TYR A 316 -33.29 8.23 -4.51
N LYS A 317 -34.07 7.15 -4.65
CA LYS A 317 -33.58 5.79 -4.41
C LYS A 317 -32.44 5.44 -5.37
N ALA A 318 -32.58 5.70 -6.66
CA ALA A 318 -31.54 5.43 -7.65
C ALA A 318 -30.26 6.24 -7.36
N TYR A 319 -30.40 7.52 -7.00
CA TYR A 319 -29.29 8.37 -6.58
C TYR A 319 -28.57 7.80 -5.36
N ARG A 320 -29.28 7.42 -4.30
CA ARG A 320 -28.66 6.85 -3.08
C ARG A 320 -27.98 5.52 -3.35
N ILE A 321 -28.55 4.66 -4.19
CA ILE A 321 -27.89 3.41 -4.60
C ILE A 321 -26.58 3.71 -5.34
N ARG A 322 -26.59 4.66 -6.28
CA ARG A 322 -25.39 5.05 -7.02
C ARG A 322 -24.32 5.62 -6.07
N GLU A 323 -24.71 6.54 -5.20
CA GLU A 323 -23.84 7.17 -4.20
C GLU A 323 -23.12 6.12 -3.34
N GLU A 324 -23.87 5.15 -2.79
CA GLU A 324 -23.27 4.05 -2.01
C GLU A 324 -22.30 3.20 -2.83
N LYS A 325 -22.66 2.82 -4.06
CA LYS A 325 -21.79 2.02 -4.93
C LYS A 325 -20.49 2.78 -5.25
N THR A 326 -20.59 4.08 -5.51
CA THR A 326 -19.41 4.93 -5.76
C THR A 326 -18.53 5.09 -4.52
N LYS A 327 -19.12 5.20 -3.32
CA LYS A 327 -18.41 5.22 -2.04
C LYS A 327 -17.61 3.93 -1.82
N LEU A 328 -18.25 2.77 -2.01
CA LEU A 328 -17.60 1.46 -1.86
C LEU A 328 -16.48 1.26 -2.88
N LEU A 329 -16.70 1.68 -4.14
CA LEU A 329 -15.68 1.60 -5.18
C LEU A 329 -14.50 2.56 -4.92
N TRP A 330 -14.76 3.79 -4.44
CA TRP A 330 -13.71 4.74 -4.08
C TRP A 330 -12.77 4.16 -3.02
N TRP A 331 -13.33 3.64 -1.92
CA TRP A 331 -12.52 3.04 -0.86
C TRP A 331 -11.79 1.78 -1.32
N THR A 332 -12.36 1.03 -2.26
CA THR A 332 -11.68 -0.09 -2.92
C THR A 332 -10.45 0.38 -3.71
N VAL A 333 -10.61 1.42 -4.53
CA VAL A 333 -9.51 2.05 -5.30
C VAL A 333 -8.42 2.56 -4.35
N PHE A 334 -8.80 3.24 -3.28
CA PHE A 334 -7.88 3.77 -2.27
C PHE A 334 -7.02 2.66 -1.64
N VAL A 335 -7.63 1.58 -1.15
CA VAL A 335 -6.89 0.50 -0.49
C VAL A 335 -5.95 -0.20 -1.48
N ILE A 336 -6.41 -0.47 -2.70
CA ILE A 336 -5.60 -1.15 -3.73
C ILE A 336 -4.40 -0.29 -4.13
N ASP A 337 -4.58 1.01 -4.39
CA ASP A 337 -3.48 1.90 -4.78
C ASP A 337 -2.43 2.02 -3.67
N VAL A 338 -2.86 2.30 -2.43
CA VAL A 338 -1.96 2.42 -1.28
C VAL A 338 -1.21 1.11 -1.02
N GLY A 339 -1.92 -0.02 -1.06
CA GLY A 339 -1.33 -1.34 -0.88
C GLY A 339 -0.32 -1.68 -1.98
N TRP A 340 -0.62 -1.33 -3.23
CA TRP A 340 0.28 -1.55 -4.36
C TRP A 340 1.54 -0.68 -4.27
N ALA A 341 1.37 0.62 -4.02
CA ALA A 341 2.49 1.56 -3.85
C ALA A 341 3.46 1.10 -2.74
N ALA A 342 2.91 0.65 -1.62
CA ALA A 342 3.66 0.07 -0.51
C ALA A 342 4.54 -1.11 -0.90
N LYS A 343 4.00 -2.05 -1.69
CA LYS A 343 4.71 -3.26 -2.08
C LYS A 343 5.75 -3.01 -3.16
N MET A 344 5.47 -2.10 -4.08
CA MET A 344 6.35 -1.78 -5.20
C MET A 344 7.37 -0.67 -4.85
N ASN A 345 7.43 -0.23 -3.60
CA ASN A 345 8.30 0.86 -3.13
C ASN A 345 8.11 2.15 -3.96
N MET A 346 6.86 2.44 -4.31
CA MET A 346 6.47 3.65 -5.03
C MET A 346 5.90 4.67 -4.04
N PRO A 347 5.94 5.97 -4.38
CA PRO A 347 5.20 6.98 -3.64
C PRO A 347 3.71 6.65 -3.62
N VAL A 348 3.08 6.84 -2.46
CA VAL A 348 1.62 6.76 -2.34
C VAL A 348 1.01 8.01 -3.01
N HIS A 349 0.08 7.83 -3.94
CA HIS A 349 -0.50 8.92 -4.73
C HIS A 349 -1.70 9.58 -4.03
N LEU A 350 -2.42 8.81 -3.21
CA LEU A 350 -3.62 9.27 -2.51
C LEU A 350 -3.30 9.53 -1.04
N ASP A 351 -3.40 10.79 -0.61
CA ASP A 351 -3.41 11.10 0.82
C ASP A 351 -4.84 10.94 1.35
N TYR A 352 -4.97 10.37 2.54
CA TYR A 352 -6.28 10.24 3.19
C TYR A 352 -6.91 11.62 3.46
N THR A 353 -6.11 12.68 3.59
CA THR A 353 -6.64 14.03 3.78
C THR A 353 -7.27 14.63 2.53
N ASP A 354 -7.10 14.00 1.36
CA ASP A 354 -7.64 14.50 0.09
C ASP A 354 -9.07 14.02 -0.19
N THR A 355 -9.62 13.15 0.67
CA THR A 355 -10.98 12.60 0.58
C THR A 355 -11.85 13.11 1.71
N ASP A 356 -13.08 13.50 1.39
CA ASP A 356 -14.12 13.85 2.37
C ASP A 356 -15.30 12.86 2.36
N VAL A 357 -15.24 11.80 1.54
CA VAL A 357 -16.24 10.71 1.51
C VAL A 357 -16.34 10.01 2.86
N ASP A 358 -17.57 9.73 3.29
CA ASP A 358 -17.87 8.90 4.45
C ASP A 358 -17.21 7.51 4.37
N LEU A 359 -16.88 6.91 5.51
CA LEU A 359 -16.34 5.54 5.55
C LEU A 359 -17.39 4.51 5.09
N PRO A 360 -16.99 3.29 4.65
CA PRO A 360 -17.92 2.31 4.10
C PRO A 360 -19.12 1.95 4.99
N CYS A 361 -18.96 1.96 6.32
CA CYS A 361 -20.00 1.68 7.31
C CYS A 361 -20.70 2.94 7.85
N GLU A 362 -20.34 4.14 7.38
CA GLU A 362 -21.00 5.39 7.75
C GLU A 362 -22.14 5.71 6.77
N ASN A 363 -23.24 6.27 7.30
CA ASN A 363 -24.41 6.72 6.54
C ASN A 363 -24.96 5.70 5.51
N ILE A 364 -24.97 4.41 5.89
CA ILE A 364 -25.31 3.28 5.02
C ILE A 364 -26.70 3.43 4.39
N TYR A 365 -26.78 3.14 3.10
CA TYR A 365 -28.04 2.88 2.39
C TYR A 365 -28.02 1.46 1.81
N ASP A 366 -29.15 0.75 1.95
CA ASP A 366 -29.29 -0.63 1.47
C ASP A 366 -29.39 -0.66 -0.06
N ILE A 367 -28.41 -1.33 -0.67
CA ILE A 367 -28.29 -1.50 -2.13
C ILE A 367 -28.71 -2.89 -2.58
N GLY A 368 -29.17 -3.76 -1.67
CA GLY A 368 -29.63 -5.10 -1.98
C GLY A 368 -28.53 -6.07 -2.42
N ASP A 369 -27.27 -5.78 -2.07
CA ASP A 369 -26.14 -6.66 -2.36
C ASP A 369 -25.58 -7.33 -1.09
N PRO A 370 -24.93 -8.52 -1.22
CA PRO A 370 -24.40 -9.25 -0.08
C PRO A 370 -22.97 -8.80 0.29
N PHE A 371 -22.54 -7.58 -0.06
CA PHE A 371 -21.17 -7.12 0.12
C PHE A 371 -20.87 -6.77 1.60
N ASP A 372 -19.76 -7.29 2.12
CA ASP A 372 -19.33 -7.02 3.51
C ASP A 372 -18.53 -5.71 3.59
N ARG A 373 -19.20 -4.67 4.09
CA ARG A 373 -18.63 -3.33 4.24
C ARG A 373 -17.61 -3.23 5.37
N VAL A 374 -17.74 -4.07 6.39
CA VAL A 374 -16.89 -4.03 7.60
C VAL A 374 -15.46 -4.41 7.24
N ILE A 375 -15.30 -5.44 6.41
CA ILE A 375 -13.98 -5.84 5.92
C ILE A 375 -13.33 -4.73 5.09
N LEU A 376 -14.09 -4.09 4.20
CA LEU A 376 -13.57 -3.00 3.38
C LEU A 376 -13.12 -1.84 4.27
N GLU A 377 -13.93 -1.44 5.24
CA GLU A 377 -13.61 -0.36 6.19
C GLU A 377 -12.36 -0.68 7.01
N ASN A 378 -12.22 -1.91 7.52
CA ASN A 378 -11.02 -2.33 8.25
C ASN A 378 -9.76 -2.25 7.37
N ASN A 379 -9.88 -2.61 6.10
CA ASN A 379 -8.81 -2.44 5.13
C ASN A 379 -8.51 -0.98 4.83
N VAL A 380 -9.52 -0.10 4.79
CA VAL A 380 -9.35 1.35 4.68
C VAL A 380 -8.55 1.88 5.88
N HIS A 381 -8.92 1.51 7.10
CA HIS A 381 -8.16 1.89 8.30
C HIS A 381 -6.71 1.42 8.25
N LEU A 382 -6.47 0.18 7.82
CA LEU A 382 -5.11 -0.34 7.67
C LEU A 382 -4.32 0.44 6.59
N ALA A 383 -4.95 0.75 5.46
CA ALA A 383 -4.33 1.52 4.38
C ALA A 383 -3.93 2.93 4.83
N LYS A 384 -4.72 3.60 5.69
CA LYS A 384 -4.34 4.90 6.27
C LYS A 384 -3.00 4.81 7.03
N TYR A 385 -2.81 3.74 7.81
CA TYR A 385 -1.54 3.49 8.50
C TYR A 385 -0.41 3.19 7.53
N VAL A 386 -0.64 2.37 6.51
CA VAL A 386 0.35 2.08 5.45
C VAL A 386 0.86 3.38 4.80
N ALA A 387 -0.04 4.24 4.34
CA ALA A 387 0.31 5.50 3.69
C ALA A 387 1.12 6.42 4.62
N LYS A 388 0.66 6.58 5.87
CA LYS A 388 1.35 7.38 6.90
C LYS A 388 2.76 6.85 7.18
N TYR A 389 2.90 5.55 7.43
CA TYR A 389 4.14 4.95 7.90
C TYR A 389 5.20 4.83 6.82
N ILE A 390 4.82 4.59 5.57
CA ILE A 390 5.76 4.63 4.45
C ILE A 390 6.43 5.99 4.35
N ARG A 391 5.65 7.07 4.46
CA ARG A 391 6.17 8.44 4.43
C ARG A 391 7.08 8.74 5.64
N LEU A 392 6.73 8.22 6.83
CA LEU A 392 7.47 8.44 8.08
C LEU A 392 8.70 7.55 8.30
N ILE A 393 8.85 6.45 7.56
CA ILE A 393 9.96 5.49 7.73
C ILE A 393 10.84 5.43 6.47
N TYR A 394 10.25 5.52 5.29
CA TYR A 394 10.93 5.38 3.99
C TYR A 394 10.96 6.66 3.16
N GLY A 395 10.28 7.72 3.60
CA GLY A 395 10.16 8.98 2.88
C GLY A 395 11.49 9.74 2.72
N PRO A 396 11.58 10.64 1.73
CA PRO A 396 12.81 11.38 1.42
C PRO A 396 13.29 12.20 2.60
N ASN A 397 12.40 12.73 3.44
CA ASN A 397 12.78 13.50 4.63
C ASN A 397 13.80 12.74 5.51
N ILE A 398 13.74 11.41 5.62
CA ILE A 398 14.71 10.64 6.42
C ILE A 398 16.02 10.42 5.67
N ARG A 399 15.98 10.39 4.33
CA ARG A 399 17.13 10.13 3.44
C ARG A 399 17.88 11.39 2.99
N THR A 400 17.20 12.53 2.84
CA THR A 400 17.69 13.75 2.16
C THR A 400 17.94 14.93 3.09
N PHE A 401 17.71 14.81 4.41
CA PHE A 401 18.17 15.83 5.36
C PHE A 401 19.72 15.98 5.39
N SER A 402 20.45 15.15 4.64
CA SER A 402 21.90 15.21 4.45
C SER A 402 22.38 16.27 3.46
N LEU A 403 21.54 16.79 2.56
CA LEU A 403 22.04 17.60 1.43
C LEU A 403 22.12 19.12 1.71
N ASN A 404 21.33 19.67 2.65
CA ASN A 404 21.25 21.13 2.84
C ASN A 404 21.37 21.64 4.29
N TYR A 405 21.45 20.77 5.30
CA TYR A 405 21.60 21.18 6.69
C TYR A 405 22.60 20.29 7.43
N ILE A 406 23.34 20.88 8.37
CA ILE A 406 24.31 20.21 9.25
C ILE A 406 23.53 19.30 10.21
N ASN A 407 23.10 18.13 9.74
CA ASN A 407 22.58 17.06 10.59
C ASN A 407 23.52 15.86 10.47
N THR A 408 24.00 15.37 11.60
CA THR A 408 24.84 14.17 11.68
C THR A 408 23.99 12.92 11.41
N ASP A 409 24.56 11.89 10.79
CA ASP A 409 23.91 10.58 10.56
C ASP A 409 23.24 10.02 11.82
N LYS A 410 23.81 10.35 12.99
CA LYS A 410 23.27 10.04 14.32
C LYS A 410 21.86 10.59 14.57
N PHE A 411 21.58 11.84 14.16
CA PHE A 411 20.24 12.43 14.34
C PHE A 411 19.20 11.72 13.48
N ASN A 412 19.52 11.44 12.22
CA ASN A 412 18.61 10.75 11.30
C ASN A 412 18.28 9.33 11.78
N GLN A 413 19.28 8.61 12.31
CA GLN A 413 19.09 7.26 12.89
C GLN A 413 18.23 7.30 14.17
N SER A 414 18.48 8.25 15.08
CA SER A 414 17.66 8.42 16.29
C SER A 414 16.20 8.76 15.95
N LEU A 415 15.97 9.67 14.99
CA LEU A 415 14.63 10.00 14.51
C LEU A 415 13.93 8.78 13.87
N LEU A 416 14.65 7.99 13.09
CA LEU A 416 14.12 6.77 12.48
C LEU A 416 13.66 5.76 13.54
N ILE A 417 14.48 5.50 14.58
CA ILE A 417 14.12 4.60 15.68
C ILE A 417 12.87 5.13 16.41
N LYS A 418 12.80 6.45 16.68
CA LYS A 418 11.63 7.07 17.30
C LYS A 418 10.38 6.92 16.44
N ASN A 419 10.48 7.13 15.12
CA ASN A 419 9.36 6.96 14.21
C ASN A 419 8.89 5.50 14.19
N ILE A 420 9.81 4.54 14.08
CA ILE A 420 9.47 3.11 14.03
C ILE A 420 8.75 2.67 15.31
N THR A 421 9.32 2.98 16.47
CA THR A 421 8.73 2.61 17.77
C THR A 421 7.38 3.30 18.01
N GLY A 422 7.25 4.58 17.63
CA GLY A 422 5.98 5.31 17.68
C GLY A 422 4.91 4.71 16.77
N CYS A 423 5.26 4.39 15.51
CA CYS A 423 4.34 3.77 14.56
C CYS A 423 3.90 2.38 15.02
N LEU A 424 4.82 1.58 15.58
CA LEU A 424 4.52 0.25 16.10
C LEU A 424 3.51 0.32 17.26
N ASN A 425 3.77 1.17 18.26
CA ASN A 425 2.87 1.33 19.40
C ASN A 425 1.49 1.82 18.97
N GLU A 426 1.44 2.81 18.07
CA GLU A 426 0.17 3.33 17.55
C GLU A 426 -0.63 2.25 16.83
N LEU A 427 0.02 1.42 16.01
CA LEU A 427 -0.63 0.35 15.27
C LEU A 427 -1.18 -0.75 16.21
N LEU A 428 -0.42 -1.13 17.23
CA LEU A 428 -0.85 -2.15 18.21
C LEU A 428 -2.08 -1.65 18.99
N THR A 429 -2.01 -0.46 19.57
CA THR A 429 -3.11 0.06 20.40
C THR A 429 -4.36 0.40 19.58
N ASN A 430 -4.21 1.03 18.41
CA ASN A 430 -5.37 1.58 17.69
C ASN A 430 -5.94 0.65 16.62
N PHE A 431 -5.18 -0.35 16.14
CA PHE A 431 -5.65 -1.27 15.11
C PHE A 431 -5.77 -2.69 15.64
N GLU A 432 -4.73 -3.24 16.29
CA GLU A 432 -4.79 -4.62 16.77
C GLU A 432 -5.83 -4.80 17.89
N GLU A 433 -5.75 -4.00 18.95
CA GLU A 433 -6.64 -4.11 20.11
C GLU A 433 -8.08 -3.70 19.81
N LEU A 434 -8.31 -2.74 18.89
CA LEU A 434 -9.64 -2.22 18.60
C LEU A 434 -10.33 -2.90 17.41
N ILE A 435 -9.59 -3.24 16.36
CA ILE A 435 -10.17 -3.71 15.08
C ILE A 435 -9.94 -5.20 14.86
N LEU A 436 -8.81 -5.77 15.27
CA LEU A 436 -8.56 -7.21 15.05
C LEU A 436 -9.18 -8.09 16.13
N GLU A 437 -9.39 -7.55 17.34
CA GLU A 437 -9.95 -8.26 18.48
C GLU A 437 -11.35 -8.85 18.22
N GLN A 438 -12.20 -8.16 17.45
CA GLN A 438 -13.53 -8.66 17.03
C GLN A 438 -13.45 -9.97 16.23
N TYR A 439 -12.31 -10.23 15.57
CA TYR A 439 -12.08 -11.45 14.80
C TYR A 439 -11.43 -12.55 15.62
N ARG A 440 -11.22 -12.38 16.94
CA ARG A 440 -10.56 -13.39 17.79
C ARG A 440 -11.15 -14.79 17.64
N ASN A 441 -12.46 -14.90 17.45
CA ASN A 441 -13.20 -16.17 17.35
C ASN A 441 -13.50 -16.59 15.90
N ALA A 442 -13.00 -15.86 14.90
CA ALA A 442 -13.26 -16.17 13.49
C ALA A 442 -12.39 -17.34 13.03
N ASN A 443 -12.94 -18.33 12.32
CA ASN A 443 -12.15 -19.42 11.76
C ASN A 443 -11.59 -19.04 10.37
N LEU A 444 -10.28 -18.81 10.28
CA LEU A 444 -9.63 -18.30 9.06
C LEU A 444 -9.53 -19.31 7.93
N ILE A 445 -9.62 -20.61 8.22
CA ILE A 445 -9.58 -21.68 7.20
C ILE A 445 -10.97 -22.04 6.66
N GLN A 446 -12.03 -21.48 7.25
CA GLN A 446 -13.39 -21.63 6.73
C GLN A 446 -13.54 -20.91 5.38
N LYS A 447 -14.53 -21.31 4.56
CA LYS A 447 -14.79 -20.73 3.24
C LYS A 447 -14.96 -19.19 3.27
N ALA A 448 -15.58 -18.63 4.31
CA ALA A 448 -15.70 -17.17 4.50
C ALA A 448 -14.48 -16.54 5.21
N GLY A 449 -13.61 -17.35 5.82
CA GLY A 449 -12.46 -16.90 6.60
C GLY A 449 -11.29 -16.39 5.77
N ARG A 450 -11.25 -16.67 4.46
CA ARG A 450 -10.15 -16.26 3.57
C ARG A 450 -9.97 -14.74 3.50
N VAL A 451 -11.07 -14.00 3.58
CA VAL A 451 -11.10 -12.53 3.56
C VAL A 451 -10.50 -11.96 4.83
N VAL A 452 -10.87 -12.52 5.98
CA VAL A 452 -10.28 -12.16 7.27
C VAL A 452 -8.80 -12.55 7.31
N ALA A 453 -8.42 -13.68 6.70
CA ALA A 453 -7.03 -14.09 6.57
C ALA A 453 -6.21 -13.09 5.73
N ASN A 454 -6.78 -12.51 4.66
CA ASN A 454 -6.14 -11.42 3.90
C ASN A 454 -5.86 -10.20 4.77
N LEU A 455 -6.83 -9.79 5.60
CA LEU A 455 -6.66 -8.67 6.52
C LEU A 455 -5.51 -8.94 7.50
N PHE A 456 -5.45 -10.13 8.09
CA PHE A 456 -4.35 -10.53 8.97
C PHE A 456 -3.00 -10.56 8.26
N LEU A 457 -2.93 -11.09 7.04
CA LEU A 457 -1.69 -11.09 6.25
C LEU A 457 -1.22 -9.66 5.97
N ARG A 458 -2.12 -8.75 5.56
CA ARG A 458 -1.75 -7.33 5.33
C ARG A 458 -1.28 -6.64 6.59
N TYR A 459 -1.96 -6.90 7.72
CA TYR A 459 -1.58 -6.39 9.02
C TYR A 459 -0.16 -6.84 9.43
N GLN A 460 0.10 -8.15 9.37
CA GLN A 460 1.41 -8.72 9.67
C GLN A 460 2.50 -8.17 8.74
N GLN A 461 2.16 -7.93 7.47
CA GLN A 461 3.07 -7.32 6.52
C GLN A 461 3.40 -5.86 6.82
N LEU A 462 2.46 -5.11 7.39
CA LEU A 462 2.73 -3.76 7.88
C LEU A 462 3.69 -3.79 9.07
N LEU A 463 3.52 -4.72 10.02
CA LEU A 463 4.47 -4.91 11.13
C LEU A 463 5.88 -5.23 10.61
N VAL A 464 6.00 -6.13 9.64
CA VAL A 464 7.27 -6.43 8.97
C VAL A 464 7.85 -5.18 8.30
N LEU A 465 7.02 -4.39 7.61
CA LEU A 465 7.46 -3.17 6.93
C LEU A 465 7.94 -2.09 7.91
N ILE A 466 7.29 -1.94 9.07
CA ILE A 466 7.69 -0.97 10.11
C ILE A 466 9.02 -1.37 10.77
N THR A 467 9.18 -2.65 11.09
CA THR A 467 10.28 -3.14 11.94
C THR A 467 11.54 -3.49 11.16
N ARG A 468 11.43 -3.83 9.87
CA ARG A 468 12.55 -4.25 9.02
C ARG A 468 13.77 -3.31 9.03
N PRO A 469 13.64 -1.97 9.02
CA PRO A 469 14.81 -1.09 9.06
C PRO A 469 15.64 -1.23 10.34
N LEU A 470 15.04 -1.63 11.46
CA LEU A 470 15.76 -1.83 12.73
C LEU A 470 16.78 -2.96 12.63
N LEU A 471 16.45 -4.04 11.93
CA LEU A 471 17.40 -5.13 11.70
C LEU A 471 18.67 -4.60 11.01
N SER A 472 18.53 -3.80 9.95
CA SER A 472 19.68 -3.17 9.29
C SER A 472 20.50 -2.26 10.20
N LEU A 473 19.87 -1.57 11.16
CA LEU A 473 20.56 -0.69 12.10
C LEU A 473 21.34 -1.51 13.14
N VAL A 474 20.78 -2.61 13.62
CA VAL A 474 21.44 -3.51 14.58
C VAL A 474 22.67 -4.19 13.97
N PHE A 475 22.64 -4.51 12.67
CA PHE A 475 23.79 -5.10 11.98
C PHE A 475 24.92 -4.09 11.65
N ASN A 476 24.69 -2.79 11.79
CA ASN A 476 25.71 -1.77 11.56
C ASN A 476 26.45 -1.46 12.88
N SER A 477 27.72 -1.86 12.94
CA SER A 477 28.60 -1.70 14.11
C SER A 477 28.72 -0.25 14.61
N ASN A 478 28.65 0.74 13.72
CA ASN A 478 28.67 2.17 14.07
C ASN A 478 27.36 2.68 14.67
N SER A 479 26.25 1.96 14.46
CA SER A 479 24.90 2.35 14.88
C SER A 479 24.51 1.86 16.28
N SER A 480 25.22 0.86 16.83
CA SER A 480 24.97 0.31 18.17
C SER A 480 25.04 1.38 19.28
N SER A 481 26.04 2.27 19.20
CA SER A 481 26.25 3.39 20.14
C SER A 481 25.18 4.49 20.11
N ILE A 482 24.26 4.45 19.14
CA ILE A 482 23.20 5.45 18.92
C ILE A 482 21.87 5.01 19.54
N ILE A 483 21.75 3.73 19.91
CA ILE A 483 20.52 3.16 20.46
C ILE A 483 20.39 3.58 21.93
N GLU A 484 19.58 4.60 22.19
CA GLU A 484 19.32 5.10 23.55
C GLU A 484 18.55 4.08 24.41
N ASN A 485 17.64 3.31 23.80
CA ASN A 485 16.80 2.30 24.48
C ASN A 485 16.89 0.92 23.80
N PRO A 486 17.93 0.12 24.09
CA PRO A 486 18.16 -1.17 23.43
C PRO A 486 17.00 -2.16 23.57
N LYS A 487 16.40 -2.24 24.76
CA LYS A 487 15.24 -3.12 25.04
C LYS A 487 14.04 -2.80 24.16
N GLN A 488 13.75 -1.53 23.92
CA GLN A 488 12.61 -1.12 23.10
C GLN A 488 12.81 -1.52 21.62
N VAL A 489 14.04 -1.39 21.13
CA VAL A 489 14.42 -1.83 19.78
C VAL A 489 14.34 -3.35 19.66
N GLU A 490 14.83 -4.09 20.66
CA GLU A 490 14.74 -5.54 20.72
C GLU A 490 13.29 -6.02 20.67
N THR A 491 12.39 -5.43 21.48
CA THR A 491 10.96 -5.74 21.46
C THR A 491 10.35 -5.49 20.08
N ALA A 492 10.69 -4.36 19.44
CA ALA A 492 10.19 -4.03 18.11
C ALA A 492 10.66 -5.03 17.04
N ILE A 493 11.93 -5.46 17.09
CA ILE A 493 12.46 -6.49 16.19
C ILE A 493 11.78 -7.83 16.45
N SER A 494 11.59 -8.22 17.72
CA SER A 494 10.88 -9.46 18.08
C SER A 494 9.50 -9.47 17.45
N LYS A 495 8.81 -8.31 17.48
CA LYS A 495 7.47 -8.20 16.89
C LYS A 495 7.45 -8.38 15.37
N GLY A 496 8.46 -7.87 14.68
CA GLY A 496 8.64 -8.10 13.25
C GLY A 496 8.87 -9.57 12.90
N ILE A 497 9.67 -10.28 13.69
CA ILE A 497 9.96 -11.71 13.51
C ILE A 497 8.72 -12.56 13.79
N GLU A 498 7.99 -12.26 14.86
CA GLU A 498 6.70 -12.91 15.17
C GLU A 498 5.71 -12.74 14.03
N ALA A 499 5.58 -11.53 13.48
CA ALA A 499 4.71 -11.26 12.34
C ALA A 499 5.11 -12.06 11.08
N ALA A 500 6.42 -12.23 10.83
CA ALA A 500 6.92 -13.06 9.74
C ALA A 500 6.61 -14.56 9.94
N SER A 501 6.76 -15.06 11.17
CA SER A 501 6.39 -16.44 11.52
C SER A 501 4.89 -16.67 11.36
N ALA A 502 4.06 -15.75 11.86
CA ALA A 502 2.60 -15.83 11.75
C ALA A 502 2.12 -15.74 10.28
N THR A 503 2.80 -14.94 9.44
CA THR A 503 2.53 -14.89 7.99
C THR A 503 2.77 -16.27 7.35
N THR A 504 3.90 -16.89 7.67
CA THR A 504 4.29 -18.19 7.10
C THR A 504 3.35 -19.29 7.54
N GLU A 505 3.04 -19.33 8.84
CA GLU A 505 2.11 -20.30 9.42
C GLU A 505 0.70 -20.19 8.82
N LEU A 506 0.18 -18.96 8.69
CA LEU A 506 -1.14 -18.71 8.10
C LEU A 506 -1.19 -19.17 6.63
N LEU A 507 -0.18 -18.87 5.82
CA LEU A 507 -0.11 -19.32 4.43
C LEU A 507 0.03 -20.84 4.31
N LEU A 508 0.79 -21.48 5.20
CA LEU A 508 0.88 -22.94 5.30
C LEU A 508 -0.46 -23.57 5.66
N LYS A 509 -1.23 -22.96 6.57
CA LYS A 509 -2.59 -23.41 6.92
C LYS A 509 -3.56 -23.21 5.76
N LEU A 510 -3.48 -22.10 5.03
CA LEU A 510 -4.27 -21.91 3.82
C LEU A 510 -3.92 -22.96 2.75
N TYR A 511 -2.65 -23.35 2.63
CA TYR A 511 -2.23 -24.46 1.78
C TYR A 511 -2.80 -25.81 2.25
N GLU A 512 -2.69 -26.12 3.55
CA GLU A 512 -3.20 -27.37 4.15
C GLU A 512 -4.66 -27.66 3.80
N TYR A 513 -5.50 -26.62 3.73
CA TYR A 513 -6.94 -26.73 3.48
C TYR A 513 -7.38 -26.31 2.06
N GLY A 514 -6.44 -26.18 1.11
CA GLY A 514 -6.77 -25.85 -0.28
C GLY A 514 -7.45 -24.47 -0.43
N ARG A 515 -6.93 -23.47 0.29
CA ARG A 515 -7.39 -22.05 0.28
C ARG A 515 -6.29 -21.07 -0.11
N LEU A 516 -5.07 -21.54 -0.34
CA LEU A 516 -3.97 -20.74 -0.86
C LEU A 516 -4.29 -20.31 -2.30
N PHE A 517 -4.10 -19.03 -2.63
CA PHE A 517 -4.17 -18.61 -4.01
C PHE A 517 -2.83 -18.92 -4.68
N LEU A 518 -2.75 -20.08 -5.35
CA LEU A 518 -1.52 -20.62 -5.96
C LEU A 518 -0.80 -19.62 -6.87
N SER A 519 -1.53 -18.92 -7.73
CA SER A 519 -0.97 -17.90 -8.66
C SER A 519 -0.89 -16.49 -8.04
N GLY A 520 -1.23 -16.33 -6.76
CA GLY A 520 -1.36 -15.03 -6.11
C GLY A 520 -0.05 -14.25 -5.98
N PHE A 521 -0.08 -13.00 -6.44
CA PHE A 521 0.98 -12.02 -6.18
C PHE A 521 1.12 -11.74 -4.68
N PHE A 522 0.03 -11.41 -3.98
CA PHE A 522 0.10 -11.02 -2.57
C PHE A 522 0.63 -12.14 -1.69
N ASP A 523 0.11 -13.37 -1.83
CA ASP A 523 0.52 -14.54 -1.04
C ASP A 523 2.04 -14.82 -1.20
N SER A 524 2.56 -14.83 -2.44
CA SER A 524 3.98 -15.04 -2.71
C SER A 524 4.88 -13.89 -2.20
N GLN A 525 4.45 -12.64 -2.33
CA GLN A 525 5.20 -11.48 -1.83
C GLN A 525 5.20 -11.39 -0.31
N HIS A 526 4.08 -11.75 0.34
CA HIS A 526 3.99 -11.79 1.79
C HIS A 526 4.92 -12.86 2.36
N LEU A 527 4.89 -14.06 1.77
CA LEU A 527 5.76 -15.16 2.14
C LEU A 527 7.24 -14.83 1.93
N PHE A 528 7.61 -14.28 0.78
CA PHE A 528 8.98 -13.86 0.51
C PHE A 528 9.46 -12.80 1.51
N SER A 529 8.61 -11.83 1.85
CA SER A 529 8.94 -10.83 2.86
C SER A 529 9.17 -11.45 4.24
N ALA A 530 8.40 -12.48 4.62
CA ALA A 530 8.58 -13.20 5.88
C ALA A 530 9.88 -14.01 5.88
N VAL A 531 10.16 -14.76 4.81
CA VAL A 531 11.40 -15.51 4.63
C VAL A 531 12.62 -14.60 4.74
N LEU A 532 12.60 -13.42 4.12
CA LEU A 532 13.68 -12.44 4.26
C LEU A 532 13.89 -11.99 5.71
N ILE A 533 12.82 -11.76 6.48
CA ILE A 533 12.94 -11.43 7.91
C ILE A 533 13.53 -12.59 8.71
N HIS A 534 13.13 -13.83 8.43
CA HIS A 534 13.73 -15.00 9.09
C HIS A 534 15.22 -15.17 8.75
N ILE A 535 15.62 -14.93 7.49
CA ILE A 535 17.03 -14.91 7.08
C ILE A 535 17.79 -13.82 7.83
N MET A 536 17.24 -12.60 7.89
CA MET A 536 17.84 -11.49 8.61
C MET A 536 17.96 -11.81 10.11
N ALA A 537 16.95 -12.43 10.70
CA ALA A 537 16.97 -12.85 12.09
C ALA A 537 17.94 -14.03 12.33
N ALA A 538 18.26 -14.84 11.33
CA ALA A 538 19.20 -15.95 11.48
C ALA A 538 20.61 -15.49 11.84
N PHE A 539 21.02 -14.31 11.37
CA PHE A 539 22.29 -13.69 11.75
C PHE A 539 22.37 -13.30 13.23
N THR A 540 21.24 -13.28 13.95
CA THR A 540 21.22 -13.11 15.41
C THR A 540 21.57 -14.40 16.16
N GLY A 541 21.88 -15.49 15.45
CA GLY A 541 22.27 -16.80 16.01
C GLY A 541 21.09 -17.75 16.24
N ARG A 542 19.93 -17.51 15.60
CA ARG A 542 18.71 -18.32 15.79
C ARG A 542 18.22 -18.90 14.47
N ARG A 543 18.02 -20.22 14.40
CA ARG A 543 17.34 -20.85 13.27
C ARG A 543 15.84 -20.92 13.54
N PHE A 544 15.05 -20.53 12.55
CA PHE A 544 13.59 -20.56 12.62
C PHE A 544 13.07 -21.75 11.83
N GLU A 545 12.30 -22.65 12.45
CA GLU A 545 11.67 -23.78 11.74
C GLU A 545 10.79 -23.33 10.58
N MET A 546 10.12 -22.17 10.74
CA MET A 546 9.27 -21.56 9.72
C MET A 546 10.03 -21.10 8.48
N LEU A 547 11.35 -20.89 8.55
CA LEU A 547 12.14 -20.47 7.40
C LEU A 547 12.12 -21.52 6.29
N ASP A 548 12.49 -22.76 6.62
CA ASP A 548 12.58 -23.83 5.62
C ASP A 548 11.18 -24.19 5.09
N ALA A 549 10.15 -24.15 5.96
CA ALA A 549 8.76 -24.33 5.55
C ALA A 549 8.28 -23.23 4.58
N GLY A 550 8.66 -21.97 4.82
CA GLY A 550 8.35 -20.85 3.95
C GLY A 550 9.05 -20.93 2.59
N ILE A 551 10.33 -21.36 2.57
CA ILE A 551 11.06 -21.63 1.33
C ILE A 551 10.42 -22.79 0.56
N ALA A 552 10.05 -23.87 1.25
CA ALA A 552 9.38 -25.02 0.63
C ALA A 552 8.05 -24.63 -0.01
N LEU A 553 7.26 -23.78 0.65
CA LEU A 553 5.99 -23.31 0.11
C LEU A 553 6.19 -22.37 -1.10
N LEU A 554 7.17 -21.46 -1.05
CA LEU A 554 7.53 -20.63 -2.21
C LEU A 554 7.98 -21.48 -3.40
N ASN A 555 8.82 -22.48 -3.15
CA ASN A 555 9.31 -23.40 -4.17
C ASN A 555 8.15 -24.19 -4.79
N PHE A 556 7.23 -24.67 -3.96
CA PHE A 556 6.00 -25.30 -4.44
C PHE A 556 5.18 -24.36 -5.32
N MET A 557 4.87 -23.14 -4.88
CA MET A 557 4.15 -22.15 -5.69
C MET A 557 4.86 -21.88 -7.03
N ALA A 558 6.19 -21.77 -7.02
CA ALA A 558 6.99 -21.57 -8.22
C ALA A 558 6.90 -22.76 -9.20
N SER A 559 6.91 -23.99 -8.68
CA SER A 559 6.73 -25.23 -9.47
C SER A 559 5.35 -25.35 -10.11
N GLN A 560 4.33 -24.74 -9.50
CA GLN A 560 2.96 -24.67 -10.02
C GLN A 560 2.74 -23.49 -10.98
N GLY A 561 3.81 -22.87 -11.49
CA GLY A 561 3.71 -21.80 -12.49
C GLY A 561 3.48 -20.38 -11.94
N ASN A 562 3.60 -20.16 -10.62
CA ASN A 562 3.54 -18.80 -10.08
C ASN A 562 4.84 -18.03 -10.41
N VAL A 563 4.77 -17.13 -11.40
CA VAL A 563 5.90 -16.32 -11.87
C VAL A 563 6.47 -15.41 -10.76
N ASN A 564 5.62 -14.89 -9.88
CA ASN A 564 6.08 -14.06 -8.76
C ASN A 564 6.91 -14.89 -7.76
N ALA A 565 6.45 -16.10 -7.44
CA ALA A 565 7.21 -17.03 -6.59
C ALA A 565 8.52 -17.48 -7.25
N GLN A 566 8.53 -17.72 -8.56
CA GLN A 566 9.77 -18.01 -9.31
C GLN A 566 10.79 -16.87 -9.18
N ASN A 567 10.35 -15.62 -9.33
CA ASN A 567 11.22 -14.46 -9.11
C ASN A 567 11.75 -14.40 -7.67
N CYS A 568 10.90 -14.67 -6.68
CA CYS A 568 11.32 -14.74 -5.28
C CYS A 568 12.37 -15.85 -5.06
N MET A 569 12.19 -17.04 -5.64
CA MET A 569 13.15 -18.15 -5.56
C MET A 569 14.49 -17.79 -6.23
N ASN A 570 14.46 -17.11 -7.38
CA ASN A 570 15.68 -16.60 -8.03
C ASN A 570 16.43 -15.62 -7.11
N LYS A 571 15.72 -14.73 -6.42
CA LYS A 571 16.31 -13.82 -5.42
C LYS A 571 16.89 -14.60 -4.23
N LEU A 572 16.21 -15.64 -3.73
CA LEU A 572 16.72 -16.50 -2.66
C LEU A 572 17.96 -17.28 -3.08
N PHE A 573 18.06 -17.69 -4.34
CA PHE A 573 19.27 -18.32 -4.88
C PHE A 573 20.46 -17.37 -4.84
N VAL A 574 20.27 -16.11 -5.26
CA VAL A 574 21.30 -15.07 -5.16
C VAL A 574 21.69 -14.83 -3.70
N VAL A 575 20.71 -14.73 -2.79
CA VAL A 575 20.99 -14.61 -1.34
C VAL A 575 21.79 -15.80 -0.82
N ASN A 576 21.45 -17.03 -1.21
CA ASN A 576 22.19 -18.23 -0.83
C ASN A 576 23.63 -18.22 -1.36
N GLN A 577 23.85 -17.76 -2.60
CA GLN A 577 25.20 -17.59 -3.15
C GLN A 577 26.03 -16.59 -2.36
N ILE A 578 25.43 -15.48 -1.94
CA ILE A 578 26.10 -14.48 -1.10
C ILE A 578 26.44 -15.10 0.26
N LEU A 579 25.50 -15.81 0.90
CA LEU A 579 25.75 -16.52 2.15
C LEU A 579 26.89 -17.54 2.00
N THR A 580 26.94 -18.32 0.91
CA THR A 580 28.00 -19.32 0.69
C THR A 580 29.42 -18.74 0.61
N LYS A 581 29.57 -17.46 0.29
CA LYS A 581 30.86 -16.76 0.26
C LYS A 581 31.28 -16.22 1.62
N MET A 582 30.39 -16.25 2.61
CA MET A 582 30.69 -15.86 3.98
C MET A 582 31.15 -17.10 4.76
N ASP A 583 32.45 -17.20 5.01
CA ASP A 583 33.05 -18.30 5.79
C ASP A 583 32.70 -18.21 7.29
N GLU A 584 32.39 -17.00 7.76
CA GLU A 584 32.06 -16.68 9.15
C GLU A 584 30.60 -17.04 9.52
N VAL A 585 29.77 -17.39 8.53
CA VAL A 585 28.34 -17.64 8.68
C VAL A 585 28.05 -19.12 8.46
N ASP A 586 27.87 -19.87 9.56
CA ASP A 586 27.44 -21.27 9.56
C ASP A 586 25.92 -21.41 9.34
N PHE A 587 25.43 -20.77 8.29
CA PHE A 587 24.03 -20.76 7.92
C PHE A 587 23.88 -20.82 6.40
N ARG A 588 23.07 -21.77 5.94
CA ARG A 588 22.79 -22.05 4.52
C ARG A 588 21.29 -22.25 4.34
N LEU A 589 20.76 -21.80 3.21
CA LEU A 589 19.33 -21.95 2.91
C LEU A 589 19.06 -23.33 2.32
N ASN A 590 18.03 -24.01 2.82
CA ASN A 590 17.54 -25.25 2.21
C ASN A 590 16.61 -24.92 1.02
N LEU A 591 17.21 -24.61 -0.13
CA LEU A 591 16.46 -24.28 -1.35
C LEU A 591 15.73 -25.49 -1.96
N GLU A 592 16.13 -26.70 -1.60
CA GLU A 592 15.54 -27.96 -2.07
C GLU A 592 14.42 -28.47 -1.16
N ALA A 593 14.08 -27.70 -0.12
CA ALA A 593 13.02 -28.05 0.83
C ALA A 593 11.71 -28.38 0.10
N GLN A 594 11.16 -29.55 0.42
CA GLN A 594 9.92 -30.07 -0.16
C GLN A 594 8.77 -29.82 0.81
N ILE A 595 7.66 -29.28 0.29
CA ILE A 595 6.52 -28.85 1.11
C ILE A 595 5.89 -30.01 1.91
N GLN A 596 5.97 -31.23 1.36
CA GLN A 596 5.43 -32.45 1.95
C GLN A 596 6.10 -32.82 3.28
N HIS A 597 7.32 -32.34 3.55
CA HIS A 597 8.00 -32.55 4.84
C HIS A 597 7.45 -31.66 5.96
N TYR A 598 6.73 -30.58 5.62
CA TYR A 598 6.24 -29.60 6.57
C TYR A 598 4.72 -29.66 6.73
N VAL A 599 3.99 -29.83 5.63
CA VAL A 599 2.52 -29.81 5.61
C VAL A 599 1.97 -30.76 4.54
N THR A 600 0.94 -31.53 4.91
CA THR A 600 0.16 -32.37 4.00
C THR A 600 -1.20 -31.76 3.74
N VAL A 601 -1.65 -31.75 2.47
CA VAL A 601 -2.99 -31.28 2.10
C VAL A 601 -4.05 -32.21 2.71
N LYS A 602 -5.09 -31.62 3.29
CA LYS A 602 -6.25 -32.33 3.85
C LYS A 602 -7.43 -32.26 2.91
N GLU A 603 -7.99 -33.43 2.58
CA GLU A 603 -9.26 -33.52 1.89
C GLU A 603 -10.39 -33.10 2.84
N ILE A 604 -11.19 -32.11 2.42
CA ILE A 604 -12.32 -31.60 3.19
C ILE A 604 -13.58 -32.27 2.66
N ASN A 605 -14.07 -33.27 3.38
CA ASN A 605 -15.30 -33.98 3.01
C ASN A 605 -16.57 -33.19 3.41
N THR A 606 -16.55 -32.49 4.55
CA THR A 606 -17.63 -31.57 4.95
C THR A 606 -17.08 -30.31 5.63
N PHE A 607 -17.82 -29.19 5.54
CA PHE A 607 -17.45 -27.93 6.20
C PHE A 607 -17.51 -27.99 7.74
N ALA A 608 -18.23 -28.97 8.31
CA ALA A 608 -18.36 -29.15 9.75
C ALA A 608 -17.10 -29.77 10.40
N ASP A 609 -16.24 -30.39 9.60
CA ASP A 609 -15.01 -31.06 10.06
C ASP A 609 -13.77 -30.16 10.06
N LEU A 610 -13.92 -28.89 9.67
CA LEU A 610 -12.80 -27.94 9.65
C LEU A 610 -12.40 -27.59 11.08
N PRO A 611 -11.12 -27.79 11.48
CA PRO A 611 -10.69 -27.39 12.81
C PRO A 611 -10.74 -25.87 12.93
N TYR A 612 -10.82 -25.39 14.15
CA TYR A 612 -10.71 -23.97 14.42
C TYR A 612 -9.26 -23.52 14.25
N TYR A 613 -9.01 -22.56 13.36
CA TYR A 613 -7.69 -21.93 13.23
C TYR A 613 -7.83 -20.41 13.14
N ASN A 614 -7.18 -19.73 14.09
CA ASN A 614 -6.98 -18.29 14.02
C ASN A 614 -5.72 -17.93 14.82
N PRO A 615 -4.72 -17.30 14.20
CA PRO A 615 -3.47 -16.92 14.85
C PRO A 615 -3.68 -15.94 16.01
N PHE A 616 -4.84 -15.32 16.17
CA PHE A 616 -5.18 -14.52 17.34
C PHE A 616 -5.66 -15.33 18.56
N SER A 617 -6.02 -16.60 18.37
CA SER A 617 -6.66 -17.45 19.38
C SER A 617 -5.89 -18.73 19.72
N SER A 618 -5.10 -19.26 18.78
CA SER A 618 -4.38 -20.52 18.95
C SER A 618 -3.04 -20.29 19.62
N SER A 619 -2.99 -20.03 20.92
CA SER A 619 -1.72 -19.96 21.71
C SER A 619 -0.63 -18.97 21.23
N VAL A 620 -0.82 -18.31 20.09
CA VAL A 620 -0.01 -17.22 19.56
C VAL A 620 -0.39 -15.91 20.26
N SER A 621 -1.53 -15.85 20.97
CA SER A 621 -1.76 -14.81 22.00
C SER A 621 -0.72 -14.85 23.13
N LYS A 622 0.08 -15.92 23.28
CA LYS A 622 1.27 -15.91 24.15
C LYS A 622 2.44 -15.08 23.57
N CYS A 623 2.43 -14.75 22.27
CA CYS A 623 3.33 -13.76 21.64
C CYS A 623 2.83 -12.32 21.80
N TYR A 624 1.61 -12.12 22.29
CA TYR A 624 1.02 -10.79 22.44
C TYR A 624 0.95 -10.33 23.89
N GLN A 625 0.65 -11.20 24.85
CA GLN A 625 0.79 -10.90 26.29
C GLN A 625 1.07 -12.19 27.06
N ASN A 626 2.24 -12.29 27.71
CA ASN A 626 2.45 -13.16 28.87
C ASN A 626 3.69 -12.72 29.64
N GLU A 627 3.47 -12.15 30.82
CA GLU A 627 4.53 -11.83 31.79
C GLU A 627 5.24 -13.10 32.32
N ASP A 628 4.69 -14.31 32.10
CA ASP A 628 5.22 -15.57 32.67
C ASP A 628 5.80 -16.58 31.66
N ARG A 629 5.97 -16.20 30.39
CA ARG A 629 6.95 -16.82 29.50
C ARG A 629 7.63 -15.69 28.76
N LYS A 630 8.80 -15.27 29.26
CA LYS A 630 9.71 -14.36 28.56
C LYS A 630 9.65 -14.67 27.06
N SER A 631 9.25 -13.70 26.23
CA SER A 631 9.69 -13.67 24.84
C SER A 631 11.15 -14.11 24.86
N PRO A 632 11.56 -15.17 24.15
CA PRO A 632 12.88 -15.76 24.37
C PRO A 632 13.90 -14.64 24.18
N GLU A 633 14.43 -14.11 25.29
CA GLU A 633 15.13 -12.82 25.35
C GLU A 633 16.12 -12.84 24.20
N MET A 634 15.84 -12.01 23.20
CA MET A 634 16.61 -11.95 21.99
C MET A 634 17.78 -11.09 22.38
N ASN A 635 18.65 -11.62 23.26
CA ASN A 635 19.84 -11.01 23.85
C ASN A 635 20.76 -10.57 22.70
N LEU A 636 20.32 -9.54 22.01
CA LEU A 636 20.97 -8.80 20.94
C LEU A 636 21.91 -7.83 21.59
N PHE A 637 21.60 -7.38 22.81
CA PHE A 637 22.46 -6.54 23.61
C PHE A 637 22.84 -7.25 24.91
N ASP A 638 24.10 -7.16 25.30
CA ASP A 638 24.59 -7.63 26.59
C ASP A 638 24.21 -6.64 27.70
N ALA A 639 24.59 -6.95 28.94
CA ALA A 639 24.29 -6.11 30.11
C ALA A 639 24.91 -4.70 30.02
N GLU A 640 25.88 -4.50 29.11
CA GLU A 640 26.56 -3.23 28.85
C GLU A 640 25.95 -2.47 27.67
N GLY A 641 24.96 -3.06 26.97
CA GLY A 641 24.29 -2.47 25.82
C GLY A 641 25.02 -2.69 24.49
N GLU A 642 26.03 -3.56 24.44
CA GLU A 642 26.74 -3.94 23.21
C GLU A 642 26.15 -5.22 22.59
N LEU A 643 26.40 -5.48 21.31
CA LEU A 643 25.88 -6.67 20.63
C LEU A 643 26.25 -7.99 21.38
N ALA A 644 25.26 -8.75 21.85
CA ALA A 644 25.48 -9.87 22.78
C ALA A 644 25.97 -11.18 22.12
N SER A 645 25.87 -11.34 20.79
CA SER A 645 26.33 -12.58 20.14
C SER A 645 27.82 -12.52 19.75
N PRO A 646 28.66 -13.49 20.19
CA PRO A 646 30.08 -13.57 19.81
C PRO A 646 30.29 -13.76 18.30
N SER A 647 29.33 -14.37 17.62
CA SER A 647 29.29 -14.51 16.17
C SER A 647 29.13 -13.18 15.45
N MET A 648 28.42 -12.21 16.04
CA MET A 648 28.25 -10.87 15.44
C MET A 648 29.38 -9.91 15.79
N LYS A 649 30.02 -10.05 16.97
CA LYS A 649 31.19 -9.24 17.36
C LYS A 649 32.43 -9.49 16.48
N ASN A 650 32.50 -10.65 15.79
CA ASN A 650 33.66 -11.07 14.99
C ASN A 650 33.43 -11.09 13.46
N LEU A 651 32.29 -10.60 12.96
CA LEU A 651 32.07 -10.47 11.51
C LEU A 651 33.01 -9.41 10.94
N GLY A 652 33.79 -9.74 9.91
CA GLY A 652 34.62 -8.76 9.22
C GLY A 652 33.77 -7.63 8.62
N GLU A 653 34.34 -6.42 8.45
CA GLU A 653 33.63 -5.26 7.88
C GLU A 653 33.00 -5.59 6.50
N ASN A 654 33.71 -6.37 5.67
CA ASN A 654 33.21 -6.87 4.39
C ASN A 654 31.97 -7.77 4.54
N THR A 655 31.91 -8.59 5.59
CA THR A 655 30.78 -9.48 5.86
C THR A 655 29.58 -8.68 6.37
N GLN A 656 29.80 -7.65 7.19
CA GLN A 656 28.75 -6.72 7.61
C GLN A 656 28.16 -5.97 6.40
N GLU A 657 29.00 -5.52 5.47
CA GLU A 657 28.56 -4.85 4.24
C GLU A 657 27.75 -5.80 3.34
N LEU A 658 28.21 -7.04 3.12
CA LEU A 658 27.45 -8.03 2.38
C LEU A 658 26.12 -8.39 3.06
N ILE A 659 26.05 -8.45 4.40
CA ILE A 659 24.79 -8.67 5.14
C ILE A 659 23.85 -7.49 4.88
N CYS A 660 24.34 -6.25 4.95
CA CYS A 660 23.58 -5.07 4.58
C CYS A 660 23.09 -5.14 3.12
N ASP A 661 23.87 -5.69 2.20
CA ASP A 661 23.46 -5.87 0.81
C ASP A 661 22.38 -6.95 0.65
N VAL A 662 22.45 -8.07 1.37
CA VAL A 662 21.36 -9.06 1.46
C VAL A 662 20.09 -8.41 2.01
N ILE A 663 20.22 -7.54 3.00
CA ILE A 663 19.10 -6.78 3.59
C ILE A 663 18.53 -5.78 2.58
N LYS A 664 19.39 -5.14 1.78
CA LYS A 664 19.01 -4.14 0.76
C LYS A 664 18.49 -4.76 -0.53
N ALA A 665 18.78 -6.02 -0.84
CA ALA A 665 18.42 -6.73 -2.09
C ALA A 665 16.91 -6.77 -2.44
N LYS A 666 16.05 -6.14 -1.64
CA LYS A 666 14.65 -5.84 -1.97
C LYS A 666 14.47 -4.55 -2.80
N SER A 667 15.52 -3.78 -3.08
CA SER A 667 15.44 -2.51 -3.84
C SER A 667 15.68 -2.65 -5.36
N THR A 668 15.87 -3.87 -5.86
CA THR A 668 16.01 -4.25 -7.27
C THR A 668 15.34 -5.60 -7.48
#